data_AF-J8Q0D6-F1
#
_entry.id   AF-J8Q0D6-F1
#
_cell.length_a   1.000
_cell.length_b   1.000
_cell.length_c   1.000
_cell.angle_alpha   90.00
_cell.angle_beta   90.00
_cell.angle_gamma   90.00
#
_symmetry.space_group_name_H-M   'P 1'
#
loop_
_entity.id
_entity.type
_entity.pdbx_description
1 polymer ?
#
loop_
_entity_poly.entity_id
_entity_poly.type
_entity_poly.pdbx_seq_one_letter_code
_entity_poly.pdbx_strand_id
1 'polypeptide(L)'
;MQASLTFSCSEIYTPCSISRDIYLEYSNKNESLYGTIELPTYGPTRESKKLVQCVLDNALPFCSVVVPSKLFGFVPTQPTLDFCYFETVQRDKIPILDSVTLMINDQLYSKLMNLPHEIQQRQFLHYKYGISSMETIIHAQDILTSALCQVLNCSPFSQGFVDFNETELILVKDVDQKLSTNKYVNEDNGYAPPKIGTNSTLSVKLKSLPHIISKELLRPKPHAIDDDSIHAFTDAKTLLRLDVTSASFIKLSHMGCSRLVKLFVFLLPNNFEENSIYVPPKIMASFLDCQTVTISKPNIGYSDIPIANQVFISRVGGWLQSQKCFQNIILITLKKFFRDSKRILCKGDLIPIAFDSSMAALEYDDESSDGDAVTQYYENDSLVWFIVTSAEVETASKENDHFIIDPHRTKLVTTNIVNKRPLPLSRCNLQKYYGFSEVFHYDMHTFPYVGQLINILETSFDCSQRGIPLNASVLLYSTTSSVGKATMVRFASKYLGVHLLEIDCLSLTSNLRQLDSTSKIIGYIRAKWENVLPYTSPAIIFLAHLDSILLDVNVNQDPEAMKLQKSINFEMSKLLDDLTSNFPGTTFIGSVSNIDNVPSSFRSHMRFEILVPVPSELQRLRVFEWYLSSSELNKGVKQNIPLCYADDVSFLSLSSHSAGLTPLDVKAIVETARMMATNRFYLEFKKSGWYPYSILITQEDLSSAISKARDEFSASIGAPRIPNVTWDDIGGIDFVKGEVMDTIDMPLKHPELFTSGMKKRSGILFYGPPGTGKTLMAKAIATSFSLNFFSVKGPELLNMYIGESEANVRRVFQKAREAKPCVIFFDEIDSVAPKRGNQGDSGGVMDRIVSQLLAELDGMSTDADGVFVIGATNRPDLLDEALLRPGRFDKLLYLGIPDTDDKQLNILEALTRKFVLDRDVKLTELAKLCPFNYTGADFYALCSDAMLNAMSRIARIVETKVSRHNETTGENISTRRWFDKIATKDDTKVVVKMEDFLKAQEQLSPSVSQAELDHYQRVRANFEGV
;
A
#
# COMPACT_ATOMS: atom_id res chain seq x y z
N MET A 1 20.59 -21.27 -20.90
CA MET A 1 20.62 -21.85 -22.27
C MET A 1 19.20 -22.00 -22.80
N GLN A 2 18.94 -21.84 -24.10
CA GLN A 2 17.63 -22.15 -24.68
C GLN A 2 17.60 -23.63 -25.10
N ALA A 3 16.67 -24.41 -24.54
CA ALA A 3 16.48 -25.82 -24.86
C ALA A 3 15.09 -26.07 -25.44
N SER A 4 14.95 -27.09 -26.28
CA SER A 4 13.64 -27.53 -26.80
C SER A 4 12.86 -28.27 -25.71
N LEU A 5 11.58 -27.94 -25.59
CA LEU A 5 10.72 -28.40 -24.49
C LEU A 5 9.68 -29.39 -24.99
N THR A 6 9.53 -30.48 -24.26
CA THR A 6 8.44 -31.46 -24.45
C THR A 6 7.80 -31.77 -23.10
N PHE A 7 6.48 -31.93 -23.08
CA PHE A 7 5.73 -32.17 -21.84
C PHE A 7 5.34 -33.65 -21.69
N SER A 8 5.58 -34.23 -20.51
CA SER A 8 5.11 -35.57 -20.12
C SER A 8 3.85 -35.51 -19.26
N CYS A 9 3.02 -36.56 -19.29
CA CYS A 9 1.80 -36.69 -18.46
C CYS A 9 2.09 -37.11 -17.00
N SER A 10 3.34 -37.04 -16.53
CA SER A 10 3.77 -37.58 -15.23
C SER A 10 3.41 -36.70 -14.04
N GLU A 11 3.59 -37.22 -12.81
CA GLU A 11 3.36 -36.49 -11.56
C GLU A 11 4.35 -35.32 -11.36
N ILE A 12 4.03 -34.39 -10.46
CA ILE A 12 4.75 -33.10 -10.29
C ILE A 12 6.22 -33.29 -9.95
N TYR A 13 6.56 -34.26 -9.10
CA TYR A 13 7.93 -34.49 -8.61
C TYR A 13 8.69 -35.58 -9.38
N THR A 14 8.19 -36.02 -10.54
CA THR A 14 9.00 -36.93 -11.37
C THR A 14 10.22 -36.20 -11.92
N PRO A 15 11.42 -36.82 -11.91
CA PRO A 15 12.63 -36.18 -12.42
C PRO A 15 12.49 -35.84 -13.91
N CYS A 16 13.02 -34.69 -14.30
CA CYS A 16 13.01 -34.22 -15.69
C CYS A 16 14.06 -34.97 -16.51
N SER A 17 13.75 -35.33 -17.75
CA SER A 17 14.69 -36.02 -18.63
C SER A 17 15.45 -35.01 -19.50
N ILE A 18 16.79 -35.10 -19.52
CA ILE A 18 17.66 -34.21 -20.28
C ILE A 18 18.49 -34.97 -21.32
N SER A 19 18.72 -34.33 -22.47
CA SER A 19 19.61 -34.85 -23.52
C SER A 19 21.07 -34.97 -23.07
N ARG A 20 21.82 -35.87 -23.71
CA ARG A 20 23.22 -36.20 -23.39
C ARG A 20 24.17 -35.01 -23.48
N ASP A 21 23.92 -34.08 -24.38
CA ASP A 21 24.81 -32.93 -24.62
C ASP A 21 24.78 -31.95 -23.44
N ILE A 22 23.58 -31.65 -22.93
CA ILE A 22 23.36 -30.82 -21.73
C ILE A 22 24.07 -31.45 -20.52
N TYR A 23 24.00 -32.78 -20.39
CA TYR A 23 24.65 -33.51 -19.32
C TYR A 23 26.19 -33.50 -19.44
N LEU A 24 26.75 -33.63 -20.64
CA LEU A 24 28.20 -33.67 -20.85
C LEU A 24 28.89 -32.31 -20.72
N GLU A 25 28.20 -31.23 -21.11
CA GLU A 25 28.76 -29.88 -21.06
C GLU A 25 28.86 -29.35 -19.61
N TYR A 26 28.03 -29.88 -18.70
CA TYR A 26 27.88 -29.31 -17.35
C TYR A 26 27.94 -30.31 -16.18
N SER A 27 28.02 -31.63 -16.39
CA SER A 27 28.18 -32.60 -15.28
C SER A 27 29.65 -32.90 -14.97
N ASN A 28 30.06 -32.64 -13.73
CA ASN A 28 31.28 -33.21 -13.16
C ASN A 28 31.02 -34.67 -12.77
N LYS A 29 31.06 -35.57 -13.75
CA LYS A 29 31.23 -37.04 -13.71
C LYS A 29 30.65 -37.94 -12.60
N ASN A 30 29.98 -37.51 -11.53
CA ASN A 30 29.40 -38.42 -10.52
C ASN A 30 28.23 -37.85 -9.67
N GLU A 31 27.67 -36.67 -9.98
CA GLU A 31 26.54 -36.09 -9.22
C GLU A 31 25.24 -36.03 -10.03
N SER A 32 24.12 -36.25 -9.36
CA SER A 32 22.77 -36.01 -9.89
C SER A 32 22.64 -34.53 -10.30
N LEU A 33 22.38 -34.26 -11.57
CA LEU A 33 22.32 -32.91 -12.09
C LEU A 33 21.02 -32.23 -11.63
N TYR A 34 21.12 -31.08 -10.96
CA TYR A 34 19.99 -30.19 -10.69
C TYR A 34 20.00 -29.04 -11.70
N GLY A 35 18.83 -28.60 -12.11
CA GLY A 35 18.69 -27.48 -13.04
C GLY A 35 17.45 -26.65 -12.74
N THR A 36 17.50 -25.37 -13.10
CA THR A 36 16.34 -24.50 -13.08
C THR A 36 15.75 -24.38 -14.49
N ILE A 37 14.43 -24.50 -14.57
CA ILE A 37 13.66 -24.35 -15.81
C ILE A 37 12.82 -23.08 -15.72
N GLU A 38 12.99 -22.19 -16.69
CA GLU A 38 12.19 -20.99 -16.87
C GLU A 38 11.36 -21.13 -18.15
N LEU A 39 10.04 -20.97 -18.04
CA LEU A 39 9.17 -20.85 -19.20
C LEU A 39 9.10 -19.38 -19.63
N PRO A 40 9.17 -19.09 -20.95
CA PRO A 40 8.94 -17.74 -21.44
C PRO A 40 7.48 -17.35 -21.22
N THR A 41 7.26 -16.17 -20.64
CA THR A 41 5.92 -15.66 -20.28
C THR A 41 5.55 -14.42 -21.09
N TYR A 42 4.26 -14.18 -21.25
CA TYR A 42 3.72 -13.03 -21.99
C TYR A 42 3.80 -11.70 -21.24
N GLY A 43 4.17 -11.70 -19.95
CA GLY A 43 4.30 -10.52 -19.09
C GLY A 43 5.75 -10.17 -18.75
N PRO A 44 6.01 -8.95 -18.23
CA PRO A 44 7.35 -8.53 -17.79
C PRO A 44 7.79 -9.26 -16.51
N THR A 45 6.84 -9.73 -15.70
CA THR A 45 7.09 -10.60 -14.57
C THR A 45 7.39 -11.99 -15.12
N ARG A 46 8.67 -12.32 -15.22
CA ARG A 46 9.10 -13.70 -15.45
C ARG A 46 8.47 -14.56 -14.34
N GLU A 47 7.77 -15.62 -14.71
CA GLU A 47 7.33 -16.63 -13.74
C GLU A 47 8.55 -17.27 -13.08
N SER A 48 8.34 -17.81 -11.87
CA SER A 48 9.41 -18.38 -11.06
C SER A 48 10.12 -19.52 -11.79
N LYS A 49 11.45 -19.38 -11.94
CA LYS A 49 12.35 -20.48 -12.32
C LYS A 49 12.06 -21.65 -11.38
N LYS A 50 11.69 -22.82 -11.90
CA LYS A 50 11.45 -24.01 -11.06
C LYS A 50 12.70 -24.87 -11.00
N LEU A 51 13.11 -25.25 -9.79
CA LEU A 51 14.27 -26.10 -9.55
C LEU A 51 13.86 -27.57 -9.66
N VAL A 52 14.45 -28.28 -10.60
CA VAL A 52 14.10 -29.68 -10.89
C VAL A 52 15.32 -30.59 -10.82
N GLN A 53 15.07 -31.81 -10.36
CA GLN A 53 16.02 -32.91 -10.47
C GLN A 53 16.03 -33.42 -11.91
N CYS A 54 17.21 -33.57 -12.51
CA CYS A 54 17.37 -34.00 -13.89
C CYS A 54 18.00 -35.40 -13.98
N VAL A 55 17.49 -36.23 -14.89
CA VAL A 55 17.99 -37.57 -15.23
C VAL A 55 18.37 -37.61 -16.70
N LEU A 56 19.47 -38.28 -17.01
CA LEU A 56 19.95 -38.47 -18.38
C LEU A 56 19.02 -39.43 -19.15
N ASP A 57 18.51 -38.99 -20.31
CA ASP A 57 17.88 -39.86 -21.29
C ASP A 57 18.63 -39.79 -22.64
N ASN A 58 19.17 -40.92 -23.07
CA ASN A 58 19.96 -41.03 -24.29
C ASN A 58 19.12 -41.06 -25.57
N ALA A 59 17.80 -41.23 -25.47
CA ALA A 59 16.89 -41.28 -26.63
C ALA A 59 16.46 -39.88 -27.13
N LEU A 60 16.75 -38.83 -26.35
CA LEU A 60 16.29 -37.47 -26.61
C LEU A 60 17.15 -36.74 -27.67
N PRO A 61 16.53 -35.89 -28.52
CA PRO A 61 17.24 -35.08 -29.50
C PRO A 61 18.17 -34.03 -28.85
N PHE A 62 19.13 -33.51 -29.63
CA PHE A 62 20.12 -32.52 -29.19
C PHE A 62 19.44 -31.30 -28.52
N CYS A 63 19.92 -30.91 -27.34
CA CYS A 63 19.38 -29.77 -26.56
C CYS A 63 17.86 -29.86 -26.30
N SER A 64 17.38 -31.02 -25.86
CA SER A 64 15.98 -31.20 -25.46
C SER A 64 15.82 -31.58 -23.99
N VAL A 65 14.70 -31.14 -23.43
CA VAL A 65 14.28 -31.36 -22.05
C VAL A 65 12.82 -31.83 -22.04
N VAL A 66 12.55 -32.90 -21.30
CA VAL A 66 11.19 -33.40 -21.02
C VAL A 66 10.80 -33.03 -19.60
N VAL A 67 9.67 -32.35 -19.44
CA VAL A 67 9.20 -31.85 -18.13
C VAL A 67 7.76 -32.31 -17.85
N PRO A 68 7.42 -32.71 -16.62
CA PRO A 68 6.03 -33.00 -16.23
C PRO A 68 5.11 -31.80 -16.47
N SER A 69 4.01 -32.02 -17.22
CA SER A 69 3.03 -30.97 -17.52
C SER A 69 2.30 -30.47 -16.27
N LYS A 70 2.13 -31.33 -15.25
CA LYS A 70 1.51 -30.99 -13.97
C LYS A 70 2.33 -30.00 -13.14
N LEU A 71 3.66 -29.98 -13.30
CA LEU A 71 4.53 -29.04 -12.58
C LEU A 71 4.19 -27.59 -12.92
N PHE A 72 3.76 -27.30 -14.14
CA PHE A 72 3.32 -25.97 -14.55
C PHE A 72 1.79 -25.83 -14.68
N GLY A 73 1.05 -26.93 -14.50
CA GLY A 73 -0.42 -26.90 -14.44
C GLY A 73 -1.15 -27.00 -15.79
N PHE A 74 -0.65 -27.79 -16.74
CA PHE A 74 -1.29 -27.93 -18.06
C PHE A 74 -1.61 -29.36 -18.47
N VAL A 75 -2.60 -29.47 -19.37
CA VAL A 75 -2.96 -30.71 -20.07
C VAL A 75 -2.22 -30.73 -21.42
N PRO A 76 -1.50 -31.81 -21.76
CA PRO A 76 -0.55 -31.85 -22.88
C PRO A 76 -1.18 -31.86 -24.30
N THR A 77 -2.52 -31.79 -24.43
CA THR A 77 -3.21 -31.90 -25.72
C THR A 77 -3.39 -30.57 -26.48
N GLN A 78 -2.92 -29.45 -25.91
CA GLN A 78 -3.02 -28.11 -26.48
C GLN A 78 -1.65 -27.63 -27.02
N PRO A 79 -1.60 -26.68 -27.97
CA PRO A 79 -0.32 -26.12 -28.42
C PRO A 79 0.39 -25.41 -27.25
N THR A 80 1.45 -26.04 -26.74
CA THR A 80 2.31 -25.54 -25.67
C THR A 80 3.59 -24.94 -26.23
N LEU A 81 4.30 -24.16 -25.41
CA LEU A 81 5.64 -23.66 -25.71
C LEU A 81 6.60 -24.78 -26.13
N ASP A 82 7.41 -24.51 -27.16
CA ASP A 82 8.38 -25.42 -27.77
C ASP A 82 9.81 -25.25 -27.22
N PHE A 83 10.03 -24.26 -26.35
CA PHE A 83 11.33 -24.00 -25.73
C PHE A 83 11.21 -23.54 -24.27
N CYS A 84 12.28 -23.74 -23.52
CA CYS A 84 12.48 -23.23 -22.17
C CYS A 84 13.91 -22.67 -22.01
N TYR A 85 14.12 -21.83 -21.01
CA TYR A 85 15.48 -21.50 -20.57
C TYR A 85 15.89 -22.46 -19.45
N PHE A 86 17.03 -23.10 -19.63
CA PHE A 86 17.61 -24.05 -18.68
C PHE A 86 18.94 -23.51 -18.15
N GLU A 87 19.12 -23.56 -16.82
CA GLU A 87 20.37 -23.23 -16.14
C GLU A 87 20.74 -24.34 -15.14
N THR A 88 22.00 -24.77 -15.11
CA THR A 88 22.45 -25.85 -14.22
C THR A 88 22.85 -25.32 -12.85
N VAL A 89 22.51 -26.07 -11.80
CA VAL A 89 22.78 -25.70 -10.40
C VAL A 89 23.51 -26.84 -9.69
N GLN A 90 24.56 -26.50 -8.92
CA GLN A 90 25.28 -27.47 -8.09
C GLN A 90 24.51 -27.78 -6.81
N ARG A 91 24.54 -29.06 -6.38
CA ARG A 91 23.83 -29.54 -5.18
C ARG A 91 24.19 -28.75 -3.93
N ASP A 92 25.49 -28.51 -3.69
CA ASP A 92 26.02 -27.85 -2.49
C ASP A 92 25.54 -26.40 -2.28
N LYS A 93 24.96 -25.79 -3.32
CA LYS A 93 24.47 -24.41 -3.26
C LYS A 93 22.99 -24.33 -2.92
N ILE A 94 22.23 -25.41 -3.07
CA ILE A 94 20.78 -25.40 -2.85
C ILE A 94 20.50 -25.33 -1.33
N PRO A 95 19.71 -24.36 -0.86
CA PRO A 95 19.45 -24.18 0.56
C PRO A 95 18.47 -25.23 1.10
N ILE A 96 18.67 -25.60 2.36
CA ILE A 96 17.69 -26.32 3.18
C ILE A 96 16.67 -25.29 3.68
N LEU A 97 15.38 -25.63 3.62
CA LEU A 97 14.31 -24.76 4.09
C LEU A 97 14.19 -24.84 5.63
N ASP A 98 13.87 -23.73 6.28
CA ASP A 98 13.62 -23.72 7.72
C ASP A 98 12.18 -24.14 8.02
N SER A 99 11.22 -23.67 7.21
CA SER A 99 9.81 -24.05 7.36
C SER A 99 9.07 -24.09 6.02
N VAL A 100 8.03 -24.93 5.95
CA VAL A 100 7.12 -25.05 4.79
C VAL A 100 5.68 -25.00 5.26
N THR A 101 4.92 -24.07 4.70
CA THR A 101 3.51 -23.87 5.03
C THR A 101 2.60 -24.56 4.02
N LEU A 102 1.81 -25.53 4.48
CA LEU A 102 0.89 -26.32 3.67
C LEU A 102 -0.56 -25.94 3.97
N MET A 103 -1.28 -25.48 2.95
CA MET A 103 -2.73 -25.27 3.03
C MET A 103 -3.46 -26.58 2.74
N ILE A 104 -4.32 -26.98 3.68
CA ILE A 104 -5.07 -28.23 3.62
C ILE A 104 -6.57 -27.94 3.68
N ASN A 105 -7.34 -28.69 2.90
CA ASN A 105 -8.81 -28.68 2.94
C ASN A 105 -9.33 -28.95 4.37
N ASP A 106 -10.37 -28.23 4.80
CA ASP A 106 -10.96 -28.30 6.14
C ASP A 106 -11.22 -29.74 6.66
N GLN A 107 -11.79 -30.59 5.80
CA GLN A 107 -12.08 -31.98 6.18
C GLN A 107 -10.83 -32.83 6.46
N LEU A 108 -9.73 -32.53 5.77
CA LEU A 108 -8.44 -33.21 6.02
C LEU A 108 -7.72 -32.59 7.22
N TYR A 109 -7.79 -31.26 7.36
CA TYR A 109 -7.17 -30.55 8.48
C TYR A 109 -7.73 -31.01 9.83
N SER A 110 -9.06 -31.08 9.95
CA SER A 110 -9.73 -31.57 11.17
C SER A 110 -9.35 -33.01 11.52
N LYS A 111 -9.20 -33.88 10.52
CA LYS A 111 -8.75 -35.27 10.73
C LYS A 111 -7.28 -35.36 11.13
N LEU A 112 -6.42 -34.51 10.58
CA LEU A 112 -5.00 -34.46 10.93
C LEU A 112 -4.78 -33.93 12.36
N MET A 113 -5.53 -32.91 12.75
CA MET A 113 -5.45 -32.35 14.11
C MET A 113 -5.97 -33.30 15.20
N ASN A 114 -6.84 -34.25 14.85
CA ASN A 114 -7.28 -35.30 15.78
C ASN A 114 -6.22 -36.39 16.03
N LEU A 115 -5.08 -36.39 15.31
CA LEU A 115 -4.01 -37.35 15.54
C LEU A 115 -3.15 -36.93 16.75
N PRO A 116 -2.84 -37.86 17.69
CA PRO A 116 -2.23 -37.52 18.98
C PRO A 116 -0.74 -37.17 18.95
N HIS A 117 -0.03 -37.40 17.83
CA HIS A 117 1.40 -37.10 17.69
C HIS A 117 1.71 -36.35 16.39
N GLU A 118 2.43 -35.22 16.49
CA GLU A 118 2.93 -34.45 15.33
C GLU A 118 3.76 -35.33 14.37
N ILE A 119 4.49 -36.30 14.90
CA ILE A 119 5.26 -37.28 14.11
C ILE A 119 4.35 -38.06 13.15
N GLN A 120 3.14 -38.44 13.58
CA GLN A 120 2.18 -39.16 12.74
C GLN A 120 1.58 -38.27 11.66
N GLN A 121 1.36 -36.98 11.96
CA GLN A 121 0.92 -35.99 10.97
C GLN A 121 1.98 -35.83 9.87
N ARG A 122 3.27 -35.71 10.26
CA ARG A 122 4.40 -35.63 9.32
C ARG A 122 4.55 -36.91 8.48
N GLN A 123 4.43 -38.08 9.10
CA GLN A 123 4.48 -39.38 8.40
C GLN A 123 3.32 -39.55 7.40
N PHE A 124 2.11 -39.06 7.72
CA PHE A 124 0.99 -39.10 6.79
C PHE A 124 1.26 -38.29 5.52
N LEU A 125 1.81 -37.08 5.67
CA LEU A 125 2.19 -36.23 4.53
C LEU A 125 3.29 -36.89 3.70
N HIS A 126 4.27 -37.52 4.36
CA HIS A 126 5.33 -38.31 3.71
C HIS A 126 4.76 -39.44 2.84
N TYR A 127 3.90 -40.32 3.40
CA TYR A 127 3.38 -41.47 2.66
C TYR A 127 2.41 -41.10 1.54
N LYS A 128 1.60 -40.06 1.73
CA LYS A 128 0.52 -39.72 0.79
C LYS A 128 1.01 -38.89 -0.39
N TYR A 129 1.99 -38.01 -0.19
CA TYR A 129 2.46 -37.08 -1.21
C TYR A 129 3.86 -37.39 -1.74
N GLY A 130 4.48 -38.50 -1.31
CA GLY A 130 5.74 -38.97 -1.86
C GLY A 130 6.95 -38.09 -1.54
N ILE A 131 6.87 -37.28 -0.47
CA ILE A 131 7.97 -36.43 -0.01
C ILE A 131 9.02 -37.35 0.66
N SER A 132 9.87 -38.02 -0.11
CA SER A 132 10.88 -38.95 0.41
C SER A 132 12.07 -38.22 1.04
N SER A 133 12.55 -38.76 2.16
CA SER A 133 13.23 -38.10 3.27
C SER A 133 14.64 -37.52 3.09
N MET A 134 15.14 -37.18 1.89
CA MET A 134 16.43 -36.44 1.77
C MET A 134 16.65 -35.61 0.49
N GLU A 135 15.82 -35.73 -0.57
CA GLU A 135 16.13 -35.11 -1.88
C GLU A 135 14.94 -34.44 -2.58
N THR A 136 13.78 -34.33 -1.95
CA THR A 136 12.62 -33.67 -2.57
C THR A 136 12.71 -32.15 -2.48
N ILE A 137 12.68 -31.51 -3.65
CA ILE A 137 12.61 -30.06 -3.80
C ILE A 137 11.14 -29.65 -3.80
N ILE A 138 10.79 -28.72 -2.91
CA ILE A 138 9.44 -28.14 -2.86
C ILE A 138 9.51 -26.69 -3.35
N HIS A 139 8.55 -26.31 -4.19
CA HIS A 139 8.34 -24.93 -4.59
C HIS A 139 7.12 -24.34 -3.89
N ALA A 140 7.20 -23.07 -3.51
CA ALA A 140 6.04 -22.29 -3.13
C ALA A 140 4.99 -22.31 -4.26
N GLN A 141 3.71 -22.36 -3.89
CA GLN A 141 2.54 -22.46 -4.77
C GLN A 141 2.33 -23.79 -5.51
N ASP A 142 3.18 -24.81 -5.28
CA ASP A 142 2.94 -26.14 -5.85
C ASP A 142 1.65 -26.76 -5.31
N ILE A 143 0.81 -27.27 -6.21
CA ILE A 143 -0.43 -27.97 -5.88
C ILE A 143 -0.12 -29.47 -5.84
N LEU A 144 0.13 -30.02 -4.65
CA LEU A 144 0.45 -31.44 -4.47
C LEU A 144 -0.66 -32.37 -5.00
N THR A 145 -1.91 -32.03 -4.71
CA THR A 145 -3.08 -32.78 -5.21
C THR A 145 -4.24 -31.83 -5.40
N SER A 146 -4.88 -31.89 -6.58
CA SER A 146 -6.03 -31.08 -6.94
C SER A 146 -7.08 -31.13 -5.82
N ALA A 147 -7.49 -29.95 -5.33
CA ALA A 147 -8.49 -29.74 -4.28
C ALA A 147 -8.17 -30.18 -2.83
N LEU A 148 -7.00 -30.76 -2.53
CA LEU A 148 -6.70 -31.29 -1.18
C LEU A 148 -5.56 -30.57 -0.46
N CYS A 149 -4.46 -30.25 -1.14
CA CYS A 149 -3.27 -29.67 -0.51
C CYS A 149 -2.49 -28.78 -1.49
N GLN A 150 -2.09 -27.59 -1.03
CA GLN A 150 -1.25 -26.65 -1.77
C GLN A 150 -0.16 -26.11 -0.84
N VAL A 151 1.07 -26.01 -1.36
CA VAL A 151 2.17 -25.32 -0.67
C VAL A 151 1.93 -23.81 -0.78
N LEU A 152 1.78 -23.11 0.33
CA LEU A 152 1.64 -21.65 0.31
C LEU A 152 3.02 -21.00 0.16
N ASN A 153 3.84 -21.15 1.19
CA ASN A 153 5.15 -20.51 1.26
C ASN A 153 6.21 -21.48 1.78
N CYS A 154 7.45 -21.19 1.39
CA CYS A 154 8.66 -21.81 1.92
C CYS A 154 9.50 -20.67 2.53
N SER A 155 10.07 -20.89 3.72
CA SER A 155 11.00 -19.96 4.36
C SER A 155 12.38 -20.61 4.50
N PRO A 156 13.49 -19.88 4.30
CA PRO A 156 13.57 -18.46 3.94
C PRO A 156 13.44 -18.16 2.44
N PHE A 157 13.54 -19.19 1.59
CA PHE A 157 13.49 -19.05 0.13
C PHE A 157 12.23 -19.68 -0.45
N SER A 158 11.79 -19.23 -1.64
CA SER A 158 10.61 -19.76 -2.32
C SER A 158 10.73 -21.22 -2.77
N GLN A 159 11.94 -21.77 -2.81
CA GLN A 159 12.24 -23.13 -3.27
C GLN A 159 13.48 -23.66 -2.52
N GLY A 160 13.50 -24.95 -2.19
CA GLY A 160 14.63 -25.57 -1.52
C GLY A 160 14.40 -27.02 -1.13
N PHE A 161 15.39 -27.61 -0.44
CA PHE A 161 15.30 -28.96 0.10
C PHE A 161 14.51 -29.00 1.39
N VAL A 162 13.70 -30.06 1.54
CA VAL A 162 13.00 -30.36 2.79
C VAL A 162 13.67 -31.55 3.48
N ASP A 163 14.41 -31.28 4.54
CA ASP A 163 14.81 -32.29 5.53
C ASP A 163 13.79 -32.33 6.68
N PHE A 164 13.12 -33.45 6.89
CA PHE A 164 12.11 -33.62 7.95
C PHE A 164 12.64 -33.46 9.39
N ASN A 165 13.96 -33.54 9.58
CA ASN A 165 14.58 -33.34 10.89
C ASN A 165 14.79 -31.85 11.21
N GLU A 166 15.10 -31.04 10.20
CA GLU A 166 15.45 -29.63 10.36
C GLU A 166 14.31 -28.69 9.96
N THR A 167 13.45 -29.10 9.02
CA THR A 167 12.33 -28.29 8.51
C THR A 167 11.08 -28.41 9.36
N GLU A 168 10.46 -27.27 9.66
CA GLU A 168 9.18 -27.20 10.33
C GLU A 168 8.02 -27.19 9.31
N LEU A 169 7.07 -28.12 9.44
CA LEU A 169 5.87 -28.16 8.59
C LEU A 169 4.70 -27.48 9.28
N ILE A 170 4.28 -26.33 8.76
CA ILE A 170 3.17 -25.54 9.30
C ILE A 170 1.90 -25.86 8.51
N LEU A 171 0.86 -26.35 9.18
CA LEU A 171 -0.41 -26.71 8.53
C LEU A 171 -1.43 -25.58 8.72
N VAL A 172 -1.96 -25.06 7.61
CA VAL A 172 -2.97 -23.99 7.59
C VAL A 172 -4.27 -24.55 7.03
N LYS A 173 -5.38 -24.20 7.70
CA LYS A 173 -6.73 -24.56 7.27
C LYS A 173 -7.20 -23.63 6.14
N ASP A 174 -7.74 -24.20 5.06
CA ASP A 174 -8.39 -23.42 4.00
C ASP A 174 -9.75 -22.88 4.48
N VAL A 175 -9.77 -21.60 4.91
CA VAL A 175 -10.99 -20.90 5.35
C VAL A 175 -11.78 -20.35 4.16
N ASP A 176 -11.10 -19.98 3.08
CA ASP A 176 -11.66 -19.26 1.92
C ASP A 176 -12.13 -20.21 0.79
N GLN A 177 -12.00 -21.53 0.96
CA GLN A 177 -12.26 -22.55 -0.07
C GLN A 177 -11.47 -22.35 -1.38
N LYS A 178 -10.27 -21.74 -1.31
CA LYS A 178 -9.41 -21.47 -2.49
C LYS A 178 -9.00 -22.74 -3.23
N LEU A 179 -8.89 -23.87 -2.51
CA LEU A 179 -8.58 -25.16 -3.10
C LEU A 179 -9.71 -25.68 -4.02
N SER A 180 -10.95 -25.25 -3.80
CA SER A 180 -12.13 -25.68 -4.58
C SER A 180 -12.31 -24.92 -5.91
N THR A 181 -11.78 -23.69 -5.99
CA THR A 181 -11.82 -22.84 -7.19
C THR A 181 -10.70 -23.19 -8.18
N ASN A 182 -9.56 -23.67 -7.68
CA ASN A 182 -8.44 -24.20 -8.50
C ASN A 182 -8.73 -25.60 -9.05
N LYS A 183 -9.96 -25.87 -9.47
CA LYS A 183 -10.21 -26.99 -10.37
C LYS A 183 -9.44 -26.70 -11.64
N TYR A 184 -8.30 -27.37 -11.83
CA TYR A 184 -7.83 -27.63 -13.19
C TYR A 184 -9.05 -28.01 -14.00
N VAL A 185 -9.28 -27.28 -15.09
CA VAL A 185 -10.43 -27.41 -15.96
C VAL A 185 -10.67 -28.90 -16.21
N ASN A 186 -11.66 -29.43 -15.48
CA ASN A 186 -12.22 -30.77 -15.52
C ASN A 186 -11.27 -31.87 -16.05
N GLU A 187 -10.71 -32.67 -15.13
CA GLU A 187 -10.14 -33.98 -15.46
C GLU A 187 -11.15 -34.93 -16.15
N ASP A 188 -12.44 -34.58 -16.22
CA ASP A 188 -13.51 -35.43 -16.79
C ASP A 188 -14.32 -34.80 -17.96
N ASN A 189 -13.98 -33.61 -18.46
CA ASN A 189 -14.66 -33.13 -19.68
C ASN A 189 -14.00 -33.75 -20.91
N GLY A 190 -14.59 -34.85 -21.39
CA GLY A 190 -14.26 -35.47 -22.67
C GLY A 190 -13.95 -34.42 -23.74
N TYR A 191 -12.74 -34.53 -24.29
CA TYR A 191 -12.20 -33.64 -25.30
C TYR A 191 -13.09 -33.69 -26.55
N ALA A 192 -14.07 -32.80 -26.65
CA ALA A 192 -14.79 -32.60 -27.90
C ALA A 192 -13.85 -31.84 -28.85
N PRO A 193 -13.42 -32.42 -30.00
CA PRO A 193 -12.57 -31.69 -30.92
C PRO A 193 -13.27 -30.40 -31.36
N PRO A 194 -12.55 -29.27 -31.42
CA PRO A 194 -13.14 -28.01 -31.85
C PRO A 194 -13.74 -28.20 -33.25
N LYS A 195 -15.02 -27.83 -33.41
CA LYS A 195 -15.68 -27.85 -34.72
C LYS A 195 -14.89 -26.93 -35.66
N ILE A 196 -14.28 -27.49 -36.70
CA ILE A 196 -13.64 -26.74 -37.79
C ILE A 196 -14.76 -25.91 -38.45
N GLY A 197 -14.63 -24.59 -38.39
CA GLY A 197 -15.69 -23.66 -38.80
C GLY A 197 -15.55 -23.24 -40.26
N THR A 198 -16.68 -23.25 -40.99
CA THR A 198 -16.84 -22.74 -42.37
C THR A 198 -17.19 -21.24 -42.42
N ASN A 199 -17.01 -20.50 -41.33
CA ASN A 199 -17.50 -19.12 -41.20
C ASN A 199 -16.47 -18.12 -41.73
N SER A 200 -16.83 -17.35 -42.76
CA SER A 200 -15.98 -16.29 -43.33
C SER A 200 -15.87 -15.04 -42.46
N THR A 201 -16.81 -14.85 -41.53
CA THR A 201 -16.84 -13.74 -40.57
C THR A 201 -17.16 -14.20 -39.16
N LEU A 202 -16.53 -13.58 -38.17
CA LEU A 202 -16.73 -13.93 -36.75
C LEU A 202 -16.74 -12.67 -35.88
N SER A 203 -17.70 -12.55 -34.98
CA SER A 203 -17.78 -11.47 -34.00
C SER A 203 -17.03 -11.83 -32.73
N VAL A 204 -16.03 -11.04 -32.36
CA VAL A 204 -15.14 -11.28 -31.20
C VAL A 204 -15.11 -10.05 -30.29
N LYS A 205 -14.91 -10.25 -28.99
CA LYS A 205 -14.67 -9.17 -28.03
C LYS A 205 -13.29 -8.54 -28.27
N LEU A 206 -13.24 -7.23 -28.44
CA LEU A 206 -12.00 -6.49 -28.62
C LEU A 206 -11.42 -6.09 -27.26
N LYS A 207 -10.16 -6.44 -27.00
CA LYS A 207 -9.41 -6.06 -25.79
C LYS A 207 -8.06 -5.45 -26.14
N SER A 208 -7.53 -4.61 -25.26
CA SER A 208 -6.17 -4.08 -25.39
C SER A 208 -5.13 -5.07 -24.86
N LEU A 209 -3.98 -5.18 -25.53
CA LEU A 209 -2.82 -5.86 -24.98
C LEU A 209 -2.30 -5.13 -23.73
N PRO A 210 -2.00 -5.85 -22.63
CA PRO A 210 -1.44 -5.23 -21.44
C PRO A 210 0.05 -4.91 -21.59
N HIS A 211 0.82 -5.67 -22.36
CA HIS A 211 2.27 -5.50 -22.55
C HIS A 211 2.68 -5.80 -24.00
N ILE A 212 3.85 -5.32 -24.40
CA ILE A 212 4.47 -5.70 -25.68
C ILE A 212 4.96 -7.15 -25.58
N ILE A 213 4.52 -7.99 -26.50
CA ILE A 213 4.90 -9.41 -26.54
C ILE A 213 6.26 -9.55 -27.24
N SER A 214 7.18 -10.29 -26.61
CA SER A 214 8.50 -10.56 -27.17
C SER A 214 8.41 -11.29 -28.52
N LYS A 215 9.27 -10.91 -29.47
CA LYS A 215 9.36 -11.56 -30.80
C LYS A 215 9.70 -13.06 -30.70
N GLU A 216 10.29 -13.50 -29.59
CA GLU A 216 10.64 -14.91 -29.35
C GLU A 216 9.43 -15.83 -29.16
N LEU A 217 8.33 -15.28 -28.62
CA LEU A 217 7.06 -15.99 -28.37
C LEU A 217 6.18 -16.08 -29.63
N LEU A 218 6.52 -15.35 -30.68
CA LEU A 218 5.72 -15.31 -31.90
C LEU A 218 6.02 -16.53 -32.78
N ARG A 219 4.94 -17.20 -33.22
CA ARG A 219 4.98 -18.34 -34.13
C ARG A 219 3.97 -18.12 -35.27
N PRO A 220 4.40 -18.14 -36.55
CA PRO A 220 5.79 -18.15 -37.03
C PRO A 220 6.55 -16.88 -36.63
N LYS A 221 7.90 -16.96 -36.58
CA LYS A 221 8.74 -15.80 -36.25
C LYS A 221 8.55 -14.72 -37.32
N PRO A 222 8.17 -13.48 -36.96
CA PRO A 222 8.00 -12.40 -37.94
C PRO A 222 9.34 -12.00 -38.56
N HIS A 223 9.30 -11.44 -39.77
CA HIS A 223 10.50 -10.89 -40.40
C HIS A 223 10.96 -9.62 -39.66
N ALA A 224 12.26 -9.30 -39.72
CA ALA A 224 12.81 -8.12 -39.03
C ALA A 224 12.19 -6.79 -39.49
N ILE A 225 11.67 -6.74 -40.72
CA ILE A 225 11.10 -5.56 -41.37
C ILE A 225 9.58 -5.46 -41.15
N ASP A 226 8.93 -6.52 -40.63
CA ASP A 226 7.48 -6.56 -40.39
C ASP A 226 7.05 -5.49 -39.37
N ASP A 227 5.85 -4.95 -39.57
CA ASP A 227 5.25 -3.97 -38.66
C ASP A 227 4.74 -4.64 -37.38
N ASP A 228 5.47 -4.46 -36.28
CA ASP A 228 5.09 -4.96 -34.96
C ASP A 228 3.86 -4.26 -34.36
N SER A 229 3.50 -3.07 -34.85
CA SER A 229 2.38 -2.29 -34.30
C SER A 229 0.99 -2.78 -34.72
N ILE A 230 0.94 -3.73 -35.67
CA ILE A 230 -0.31 -4.32 -36.20
C ILE A 230 -0.50 -5.78 -35.79
N HIS A 231 0.31 -6.29 -34.86
CA HIS A 231 0.18 -7.66 -34.36
C HIS A 231 -1.00 -7.77 -33.40
N ALA A 232 -1.99 -8.60 -33.70
CA ALA A 232 -3.08 -8.95 -32.78
C ALA A 232 -3.03 -10.43 -32.39
N PHE A 233 -3.65 -10.76 -31.27
CA PHE A 233 -3.54 -12.07 -30.64
C PHE A 233 -4.91 -12.64 -30.28
N THR A 234 -5.09 -13.95 -30.47
CA THR A 234 -6.31 -14.67 -30.09
C THR A 234 -6.00 -16.14 -29.76
N ASP A 235 -7.01 -16.87 -29.34
CA ASP A 235 -6.89 -18.29 -29.01
C ASP A 235 -6.89 -19.17 -30.26
N ALA A 236 -6.28 -20.35 -30.14
CA ALA A 236 -6.26 -21.35 -31.20
C ALA A 236 -7.67 -21.73 -31.68
N LYS A 237 -8.67 -21.77 -30.78
CA LYS A 237 -10.07 -22.08 -31.10
C LYS A 237 -10.68 -21.06 -32.07
N THR A 238 -10.35 -19.77 -31.92
CA THR A 238 -10.88 -18.69 -32.77
C THR A 238 -10.31 -18.76 -34.17
N LEU A 239 -9.01 -19.06 -34.29
CA LEU A 239 -8.34 -19.25 -35.59
C LEU A 239 -8.89 -20.46 -36.36
N LEU A 240 -9.13 -21.58 -35.68
CA LEU A 240 -9.74 -22.78 -36.28
C LEU A 240 -11.18 -22.54 -36.78
N ARG A 241 -11.91 -21.60 -36.18
CA ARG A 241 -13.25 -21.21 -36.64
C ARG A 241 -13.23 -20.29 -37.87
N LEU A 242 -12.14 -19.53 -38.05
CA LEU A 242 -11.95 -18.59 -39.16
C LEU A 242 -11.29 -19.23 -40.39
N ASP A 243 -10.79 -20.47 -40.27
CA ASP A 243 -10.01 -21.17 -41.30
C ASP A 243 -8.78 -20.35 -41.77
N VAL A 244 -8.00 -19.94 -40.78
CA VAL A 244 -6.87 -19.04 -40.95
C VAL A 244 -5.67 -19.53 -40.12
N THR A 245 -4.47 -19.45 -40.70
CA THR A 245 -3.21 -19.79 -40.03
C THR A 245 -2.65 -18.60 -39.25
N SER A 246 -1.84 -18.87 -38.22
CA SER A 246 -1.09 -17.80 -37.53
C SER A 246 -0.24 -16.98 -38.51
N ALA A 247 -0.09 -15.68 -38.22
CA ALA A 247 0.59 -14.66 -39.03
C ALA A 247 -0.09 -14.27 -40.36
N SER A 248 -1.36 -14.63 -40.57
CA SER A 248 -2.16 -14.15 -41.70
C SER A 248 -2.66 -12.71 -41.49
N PHE A 249 -2.94 -12.00 -42.59
CA PHE A 249 -3.67 -10.73 -42.54
C PHE A 249 -5.17 -10.93 -42.39
N ILE A 250 -5.76 -10.06 -41.57
CA ILE A 250 -7.17 -10.06 -41.22
C ILE A 250 -7.68 -8.62 -41.21
N LYS A 251 -8.94 -8.43 -41.62
CA LYS A 251 -9.61 -7.13 -41.61
C LYS A 251 -10.58 -7.07 -40.42
N LEU A 252 -10.31 -6.14 -39.51
CA LEU A 252 -11.18 -5.76 -38.41
C LEU A 252 -12.13 -4.67 -38.89
N SER A 253 -13.44 -4.87 -38.74
CA SER A 253 -14.44 -3.88 -39.15
C SER A 253 -15.53 -3.63 -38.11
N HIS A 254 -15.88 -2.35 -37.95
CA HIS A 254 -17.02 -1.91 -37.15
C HIS A 254 -17.49 -0.52 -37.61
N MET A 255 -18.81 -0.34 -37.83
CA MET A 255 -19.47 0.94 -38.16
C MET A 255 -18.74 1.79 -39.23
N GLY A 256 -18.24 1.15 -40.30
CA GLY A 256 -17.56 1.83 -41.41
C GLY A 256 -16.06 2.06 -41.22
N CYS A 257 -15.50 1.87 -40.02
CA CYS A 257 -14.06 1.83 -39.81
C CYS A 257 -13.52 0.42 -40.08
N SER A 258 -12.47 0.32 -40.91
CA SER A 258 -11.78 -0.95 -41.15
C SER A 258 -10.27 -0.82 -40.97
N ARG A 259 -9.65 -1.82 -40.35
CA ARG A 259 -8.22 -1.88 -40.07
C ARG A 259 -7.65 -3.25 -40.40
N LEU A 260 -6.53 -3.26 -41.10
CA LEU A 260 -5.78 -4.47 -41.45
C LEU A 260 -4.78 -4.81 -40.33
N VAL A 261 -4.80 -6.06 -39.89
CA VAL A 261 -4.09 -6.55 -38.70
C VAL A 261 -3.51 -7.93 -38.98
N LYS A 262 -2.34 -8.25 -38.42
CA LYS A 262 -1.70 -9.57 -38.53
C LYS A 262 -2.01 -10.39 -37.28
N LEU A 263 -2.71 -11.51 -37.42
CA LEU A 263 -3.22 -12.29 -36.28
C LEU A 263 -2.26 -13.41 -35.87
N PHE A 264 -1.96 -13.50 -34.58
CA PHE A 264 -1.13 -14.53 -33.94
C PHE A 264 -1.92 -15.32 -32.89
N VAL A 265 -1.46 -16.54 -32.59
CA VAL A 265 -2.04 -17.40 -31.55
C VAL A 265 -1.32 -17.13 -30.21
N PHE A 266 -2.05 -17.09 -29.10
CA PHE A 266 -1.44 -17.24 -27.78
C PHE A 266 -1.04 -18.69 -27.50
N LEU A 267 0.23 -18.91 -27.15
CA LEU A 267 0.75 -20.19 -26.66
C LEU A 267 0.38 -20.33 -25.17
N LEU A 268 0.35 -21.56 -24.67
CA LEU A 268 0.07 -21.84 -23.26
C LEU A 268 1.36 -22.12 -22.50
N PRO A 269 1.50 -21.68 -21.22
CA PRO A 269 0.55 -20.90 -20.38
C PRO A 269 0.21 -19.49 -20.86
N ASN A 270 -1.04 -19.07 -20.63
CA ASN A 270 -1.39 -17.66 -20.60
C ASN A 270 -2.63 -17.39 -19.71
N ASN A 271 -2.77 -16.13 -19.27
CA ASN A 271 -3.90 -15.66 -18.45
C ASN A 271 -4.95 -14.89 -19.28
N PHE A 272 -4.99 -15.09 -20.61
CA PHE A 272 -5.88 -14.36 -21.50
C PHE A 272 -7.25 -15.05 -21.64
N GLU A 273 -8.30 -14.27 -21.89
CA GLU A 273 -9.67 -14.78 -21.96
C GLU A 273 -9.99 -15.46 -23.30
N GLU A 274 -10.66 -16.62 -23.24
CA GLU A 274 -11.13 -17.32 -24.44
C GLU A 274 -12.18 -16.50 -25.24
N ASN A 275 -12.19 -16.65 -26.57
CA ASN A 275 -13.05 -15.95 -27.53
C ASN A 275 -12.89 -14.41 -27.51
N SER A 276 -11.67 -13.92 -27.28
CA SER A 276 -11.34 -12.50 -27.38
C SER A 276 -10.16 -12.25 -28.33
N ILE A 277 -10.07 -11.04 -28.87
CA ILE A 277 -8.96 -10.58 -29.69
C ILE A 277 -8.26 -9.42 -28.97
N TYR A 278 -6.97 -9.59 -28.74
CA TYR A 278 -6.13 -8.60 -28.09
C TYR A 278 -5.36 -7.81 -29.13
N VAL A 279 -5.50 -6.49 -29.11
CA VAL A 279 -4.87 -5.57 -30.06
C VAL A 279 -3.97 -4.54 -29.35
N PRO A 280 -2.93 -4.03 -30.02
CA PRO A 280 -2.12 -2.92 -29.52
C PRO A 280 -2.94 -1.64 -29.36
N PRO A 281 -2.52 -0.72 -28.47
CA PRO A 281 -3.22 0.54 -28.25
C PRO A 281 -3.42 1.39 -29.51
N LYS A 282 -2.49 1.33 -30.47
CA LYS A 282 -2.60 1.99 -31.80
C LYS A 282 -3.90 1.61 -32.51
N ILE A 283 -4.20 0.31 -32.59
CA ILE A 283 -5.41 -0.19 -33.28
C ILE A 283 -6.64 0.09 -32.42
N MET A 284 -6.53 -0.08 -31.10
CA MET A 284 -7.60 0.26 -30.15
C MET A 284 -8.05 1.72 -30.30
N ALA A 285 -7.13 2.63 -30.59
CA ALA A 285 -7.42 4.05 -30.82
C ALA A 285 -8.36 4.33 -31.99
N SER A 286 -8.49 3.40 -32.93
CA SER A 286 -9.40 3.51 -34.06
C SER A 286 -10.81 3.01 -33.73
N PHE A 287 -11.00 2.29 -32.62
CA PHE A 287 -12.26 1.64 -32.23
C PHE A 287 -12.71 2.08 -30.82
N LEU A 288 -12.80 3.39 -30.58
CA LEU A 288 -13.09 3.99 -29.26
C LEU A 288 -14.44 3.53 -28.65
N ASP A 289 -15.50 3.40 -29.46
CA ASP A 289 -16.87 3.16 -28.97
C ASP A 289 -17.29 1.68 -28.94
N CYS A 290 -16.42 0.75 -29.35
CA CYS A 290 -16.81 -0.61 -29.70
C CYS A 290 -16.36 -1.64 -28.65
N GLN A 291 -17.23 -2.55 -28.21
CA GLN A 291 -16.82 -3.71 -27.38
C GLN A 291 -16.61 -4.98 -28.21
N THR A 292 -17.28 -5.09 -29.35
CA THR A 292 -17.22 -6.24 -30.25
C THR A 292 -16.89 -5.80 -31.66
N VAL A 293 -15.99 -6.53 -32.32
CA VAL A 293 -15.55 -6.26 -33.69
C VAL A 293 -15.82 -7.48 -34.56
N THR A 294 -16.13 -7.21 -35.83
CA THR A 294 -16.27 -8.27 -36.85
C THR A 294 -14.91 -8.53 -37.48
N ILE A 295 -14.50 -9.80 -37.43
CA ILE A 295 -13.27 -10.29 -38.02
C ILE A 295 -13.63 -10.92 -39.37
N SER A 296 -12.94 -10.51 -40.43
CA SER A 296 -13.11 -11.07 -41.78
C SER A 296 -11.75 -11.40 -42.41
N LYS A 297 -11.69 -12.46 -43.20
CA LYS A 297 -10.51 -12.84 -43.98
C LYS A 297 -10.43 -11.96 -45.24
N PRO A 298 -9.42 -11.09 -45.38
CA PRO A 298 -9.20 -10.33 -46.60
C PRO A 298 -8.58 -11.25 -47.68
N ASN A 299 -8.99 -11.06 -48.94
CA ASN A 299 -8.36 -11.71 -50.10
C ASN A 299 -7.09 -10.95 -50.56
N ILE A 300 -6.31 -10.40 -49.61
CA ILE A 300 -5.27 -9.40 -49.89
C ILE A 300 -3.93 -9.90 -49.35
N GLY A 301 -2.90 -9.90 -50.20
CA GLY A 301 -1.52 -10.18 -49.84
C GLY A 301 -0.73 -8.91 -49.49
N TYR A 302 0.45 -9.06 -48.88
CA TYR A 302 1.34 -7.93 -48.55
C TYR A 302 1.77 -7.13 -49.80
N SER A 303 1.83 -7.76 -50.97
CA SER A 303 2.16 -7.15 -52.26
C SER A 303 1.11 -6.16 -52.78
N ASP A 304 -0.11 -6.26 -52.28
CA ASP A 304 -1.25 -5.53 -52.82
C ASP A 304 -1.47 -4.17 -52.12
N ILE A 305 -0.64 -3.87 -51.11
CA ILE A 305 -0.68 -2.61 -50.35
C ILE A 305 0.31 -1.61 -50.99
N PRO A 306 -0.15 -0.44 -51.44
CA PRO A 306 0.70 0.51 -52.15
C PRO A 306 1.65 1.27 -51.19
N ILE A 307 2.79 1.71 -51.72
CA ILE A 307 3.80 2.51 -50.98
C ILE A 307 3.46 3.99 -51.15
N ALA A 308 3.54 4.76 -50.05
CA ALA A 308 3.29 6.20 -50.06
C ALA A 308 4.54 7.00 -50.48
N ASN A 309 4.34 8.06 -51.30
CA ASN A 309 5.38 9.02 -51.67
C ASN A 309 5.59 10.09 -50.61
N GLN A 310 4.48 10.65 -50.11
CA GLN A 310 4.47 11.65 -49.05
C GLN A 310 3.38 11.31 -48.04
N VAL A 311 3.71 11.48 -46.76
CA VAL A 311 2.74 11.32 -45.67
C VAL A 311 2.77 12.55 -44.78
N PHE A 312 1.58 13.12 -44.58
CA PHE A 312 1.37 14.26 -43.71
C PHE A 312 0.97 13.77 -42.32
N ILE A 313 1.76 14.17 -41.33
CA ILE A 313 1.56 13.80 -39.93
C ILE A 313 1.37 15.07 -39.11
N SER A 314 0.33 15.14 -38.29
CA SER A 314 0.09 16.23 -37.35
C SER A 314 0.39 15.79 -35.92
N ARG A 315 0.81 16.73 -35.09
CA ARG A 315 0.97 16.54 -33.63
C ARG A 315 -0.39 16.65 -32.95
N VAL A 316 -0.72 15.77 -32.01
CA VAL A 316 -1.97 15.87 -31.23
C VAL A 316 -1.72 16.77 -30.02
N GLY A 317 -2.38 17.92 -29.92
CA GLY A 317 -2.16 18.91 -28.86
C GLY A 317 -2.10 18.28 -27.46
N GLY A 318 -1.10 18.67 -26.66
CA GLY A 318 -0.89 18.18 -25.31
C GLY A 318 0.24 18.94 -24.61
N TRP A 319 0.25 18.92 -23.28
CA TRP A 319 1.18 19.71 -22.45
C TRP A 319 2.65 19.52 -22.86
N LEU A 320 3.11 18.27 -22.90
CA LEU A 320 4.49 17.93 -23.22
C LEU A 320 4.88 18.32 -24.65
N GLN A 321 3.94 18.36 -25.58
CA GLN A 321 4.23 18.65 -26.99
C GLN A 321 4.40 20.14 -27.26
N SER A 322 3.77 20.99 -26.46
CA SER A 322 3.86 22.44 -26.61
C SER A 322 5.14 23.03 -26.04
N GLN A 323 5.90 22.26 -25.25
CA GLN A 323 7.17 22.73 -24.71
C GLN A 323 8.28 22.59 -25.76
N LYS A 324 9.02 23.68 -25.97
CA LYS A 324 10.15 23.71 -26.91
C LYS A 324 11.22 22.68 -26.54
N CYS A 325 11.41 22.42 -25.24
CA CYS A 325 12.46 21.53 -24.77
C CYS A 325 12.33 20.08 -25.27
N PHE A 326 11.10 19.57 -25.41
CA PHE A 326 10.86 18.19 -25.83
C PHE A 326 10.79 18.02 -27.34
N GLN A 327 10.74 19.11 -28.12
CA GLN A 327 10.45 19.06 -29.55
C GLN A 327 11.49 18.25 -30.35
N ASN A 328 12.78 18.39 -30.02
CA ASN A 328 13.86 17.72 -30.74
C ASN A 328 13.85 16.22 -30.48
N ILE A 329 13.79 15.81 -29.21
CA ILE A 329 13.73 14.41 -28.78
C ILE A 329 12.52 13.68 -29.38
N ILE A 330 11.35 14.32 -29.38
CA ILE A 330 10.13 13.75 -29.98
C ILE A 330 10.33 13.49 -31.48
N LEU A 331 10.95 14.43 -32.22
CA LEU A 331 11.20 14.27 -33.65
C LEU A 331 12.24 13.20 -33.97
N ILE A 332 13.31 13.10 -33.18
CA ILE A 332 14.33 12.04 -33.31
C ILE A 332 13.69 10.67 -33.10
N THR A 333 12.87 10.54 -32.05
CA THR A 333 12.19 9.29 -31.72
C THR A 333 11.16 8.91 -32.78
N LEU A 334 10.46 9.88 -33.37
CA LEU A 334 9.57 9.65 -34.50
C LEU A 334 10.32 9.13 -35.73
N LYS A 335 11.49 9.70 -36.06
CA LYS A 335 12.32 9.20 -37.15
C LYS A 335 12.80 7.77 -36.88
N LYS A 336 13.20 7.46 -35.65
CA LYS A 336 13.58 6.10 -35.22
C LYS A 336 12.43 5.11 -35.42
N PHE A 337 11.22 5.47 -34.99
CA PHE A 337 10.02 4.63 -35.11
C PHE A 337 9.72 4.16 -36.55
N PHE A 338 9.97 5.01 -37.54
CA PHE A 338 9.80 4.69 -38.96
C PHE A 338 11.02 4.05 -39.62
N ARG A 339 12.22 4.17 -39.03
CA ARG A 339 13.45 3.57 -39.56
C ARG A 339 13.50 2.07 -39.30
N ASP A 340 12.95 1.62 -38.18
CA ASP A 340 13.11 0.25 -37.69
C ASP A 340 12.28 -0.79 -38.47
N SER A 341 11.12 -0.42 -39.03
CA SER A 341 10.22 -1.35 -39.74
C SER A 341 9.37 -0.65 -40.82
N LYS A 342 8.90 -1.43 -41.80
CA LYS A 342 7.95 -0.93 -42.83
C LYS A 342 6.55 -0.89 -42.23
N ARG A 343 6.07 0.31 -41.90
CA ARG A 343 4.80 0.51 -41.18
C ARG A 343 3.61 0.54 -42.15
N ILE A 344 2.54 -0.16 -41.79
CA ILE A 344 1.24 -0.06 -42.48
C ILE A 344 0.37 0.95 -41.72
N LEU A 345 -0.16 1.93 -42.44
CA LEU A 345 -0.98 3.01 -41.89
C LEU A 345 -2.19 3.30 -42.77
N CYS A 346 -3.21 3.88 -42.14
CA CYS A 346 -4.41 4.41 -42.77
C CYS A 346 -4.58 5.90 -42.39
N LYS A 347 -5.33 6.64 -43.20
CA LYS A 347 -5.77 8.00 -42.85
C LYS A 347 -6.51 7.99 -41.50
N GLY A 348 -6.15 8.91 -40.62
CA GLY A 348 -6.74 9.06 -39.28
C GLY A 348 -6.11 8.20 -38.18
N ASP A 349 -5.12 7.37 -38.51
CA ASP A 349 -4.42 6.54 -37.52
C ASP A 349 -3.62 7.38 -36.54
N LEU A 350 -3.63 6.93 -35.28
CA LEU A 350 -2.92 7.53 -34.17
C LEU A 350 -1.60 6.78 -33.94
N ILE A 351 -0.49 7.51 -33.95
CA ILE A 351 0.86 6.98 -33.75
C ILE A 351 1.33 7.39 -32.35
N PRO A 352 1.41 6.44 -31.41
CA PRO A 352 1.99 6.66 -30.09
C PRO A 352 3.51 6.65 -30.15
N ILE A 353 4.14 7.65 -29.54
CA ILE A 353 5.60 7.79 -29.43
C ILE A 353 5.96 8.00 -27.96
N ALA A 354 6.71 7.05 -27.42
CA ALA A 354 7.24 7.11 -26.06
C ALA A 354 8.59 7.80 -26.07
N PHE A 355 8.86 8.67 -25.10
CA PHE A 355 10.15 9.36 -24.95
C PHE A 355 10.46 9.59 -23.47
N ASP A 356 11.74 9.80 -23.18
CA ASP A 356 12.25 10.13 -21.85
C ASP A 356 12.20 11.65 -21.63
N SER A 357 11.47 12.09 -20.60
CA SER A 357 11.35 13.52 -20.25
C SER A 357 12.56 14.06 -19.48
N SER A 358 13.36 13.20 -18.84
CA SER A 358 14.51 13.62 -18.04
C SER A 358 15.71 14.07 -18.90
N MET A 359 15.89 13.42 -20.05
CA MET A 359 16.99 13.70 -21.00
C MET A 359 16.87 15.05 -21.72
N ALA A 360 15.68 15.65 -21.74
CA ALA A 360 15.46 16.94 -22.38
C ALA A 360 16.25 18.11 -21.76
N ALA A 361 16.69 17.96 -20.51
CA ALA A 361 17.53 18.95 -19.85
C ALA A 361 19.01 18.86 -20.25
N LEU A 362 19.49 17.67 -20.66
CA LEU A 362 20.90 17.41 -20.96
C LEU A 362 21.28 17.79 -22.40
N GLU A 363 20.36 17.61 -23.36
CA GLU A 363 20.63 17.93 -24.77
C GLU A 363 20.54 19.43 -25.11
N TYR A 364 20.12 20.29 -24.18
CA TYR A 364 20.13 21.75 -24.40
C TYR A 364 21.53 22.37 -24.27
N ASP A 365 22.45 21.70 -23.59
CA ASP A 365 23.79 22.24 -23.29
C ASP A 365 24.88 21.75 -24.26
N ASP A 366 24.66 20.63 -24.98
CA ASP A 366 25.69 20.02 -25.84
C ASP A 366 25.36 20.13 -27.34
N GLU A 367 25.56 21.31 -27.94
CA GLU A 367 25.75 21.44 -29.39
C GLU A 367 27.20 21.13 -29.83
N SER A 368 28.06 20.64 -28.93
CA SER A 368 29.48 20.40 -29.24
C SER A 368 30.05 19.13 -28.61
N SER A 369 29.72 17.95 -29.13
CA SER A 369 30.70 16.86 -29.23
C SER A 369 30.24 15.77 -30.20
N ASP A 370 31.14 15.45 -31.13
CA ASP A 370 31.05 14.28 -31.98
C ASP A 370 31.09 12.99 -31.13
N GLY A 371 30.30 12.03 -31.58
CA GLY A 371 30.15 10.64 -31.14
C GLY A 371 31.18 10.07 -30.17
N ASP A 372 30.72 9.75 -28.96
CA ASP A 372 30.89 8.42 -28.39
C ASP A 372 29.70 8.10 -27.48
N ALA A 373 28.92 7.09 -27.88
CA ALA A 373 27.72 6.67 -27.19
C ALA A 373 28.08 5.99 -25.87
N VAL A 374 28.05 6.77 -24.78
CA VAL A 374 27.69 6.20 -23.49
C VAL A 374 26.26 5.69 -23.68
N THR A 375 26.07 4.36 -23.69
CA THR A 375 24.74 3.74 -23.62
C THR A 375 24.10 4.10 -22.27
N GLN A 376 23.63 5.33 -22.15
CA GLN A 376 22.73 5.74 -21.10
C GLN A 376 21.40 5.04 -21.36
N TYR A 377 20.89 4.38 -20.33
CA TYR A 377 19.67 3.60 -20.41
C TYR A 377 18.49 4.56 -20.59
N TYR A 378 17.82 4.48 -21.75
CA TYR A 378 16.59 5.23 -22.01
C TYR A 378 15.44 4.62 -21.21
N GLU A 379 14.95 5.30 -20.17
CA GLU A 379 13.67 4.97 -19.53
C GLU A 379 12.61 5.89 -20.12
N ASN A 380 11.77 5.35 -21.02
CA ASN A 380 10.68 6.14 -21.56
C ASN A 380 9.65 6.39 -20.45
N ASP A 381 9.33 7.65 -20.18
CA ASP A 381 8.39 8.04 -19.11
C ASP A 381 7.10 8.67 -19.64
N SER A 382 7.15 9.22 -20.85
CA SER A 382 6.11 10.07 -21.40
C SER A 382 5.63 9.60 -22.77
N LEU A 383 4.35 9.84 -23.08
CA LEU A 383 3.70 9.45 -24.33
C LEU A 383 3.18 10.65 -25.11
N VAL A 384 3.49 10.68 -26.40
CA VAL A 384 3.04 11.70 -27.36
C VAL A 384 2.32 11.04 -28.53
N TRP A 385 1.26 11.68 -28.99
CA TRP A 385 0.43 11.18 -30.07
C TRP A 385 0.59 12.01 -31.34
N PHE A 386 0.72 11.31 -32.45
CA PHE A 386 0.68 11.89 -33.79
C PHE A 386 -0.52 11.33 -34.54
N ILE A 387 -1.08 12.09 -35.47
CA ILE A 387 -2.18 11.64 -36.32
C ILE A 387 -1.79 11.76 -37.79
N VAL A 388 -2.11 10.72 -38.56
CA VAL A 388 -1.96 10.72 -40.01
C VAL A 388 -3.12 11.51 -40.62
N THR A 389 -2.85 12.64 -41.25
CA THR A 389 -3.90 13.49 -41.85
C THR A 389 -4.21 13.10 -43.29
N SER A 390 -3.18 12.83 -44.10
CA SER A 390 -3.31 12.39 -45.49
C SER A 390 -2.01 11.77 -46.00
N ALA A 391 -2.11 10.99 -47.07
CA ALA A 391 -0.98 10.38 -47.77
C ALA A 391 -1.18 10.45 -49.28
N GLU A 392 -0.09 10.67 -50.01
CA GLU A 392 -0.03 10.63 -51.47
C GLU A 392 0.55 9.29 -51.91
N VAL A 393 -0.17 8.57 -52.78
CA VAL A 393 0.12 7.17 -53.14
C VAL A 393 0.33 7.03 -54.65
N GLU A 394 1.31 6.22 -55.08
CA GLU A 394 1.68 6.03 -56.50
C GLU A 394 0.59 5.36 -57.35
N THR A 395 -0.25 4.49 -56.76
CA THR A 395 -1.33 3.77 -57.44
C THR A 395 -2.62 3.84 -56.64
N ALA A 396 -3.67 4.44 -57.21
CA ALA A 396 -4.99 4.54 -56.58
C ALA A 396 -5.77 3.22 -56.72
N SER A 397 -5.54 2.26 -55.83
CA SER A 397 -6.45 1.12 -55.68
C SER A 397 -7.77 1.59 -55.07
N LYS A 398 -8.89 1.41 -55.76
CA LYS A 398 -10.23 1.86 -55.33
C LYS A 398 -10.80 1.14 -54.09
N GLU A 399 -10.14 0.08 -53.62
CA GLU A 399 -10.66 -0.77 -52.52
C GLU A 399 -9.89 -0.64 -51.19
N ASN A 400 -8.73 0.04 -51.16
CA ASN A 400 -7.83 0.02 -50.00
C ASN A 400 -7.41 1.42 -49.53
N ASP A 401 -7.79 1.78 -48.30
CA ASP A 401 -7.36 3.01 -47.61
C ASP A 401 -5.98 2.89 -46.91
N HIS A 402 -5.34 1.71 -46.99
CA HIS A 402 -4.09 1.41 -46.30
C HIS A 402 -2.88 1.59 -47.23
N PHE A 403 -1.78 2.10 -46.69
CA PHE A 403 -0.52 2.32 -47.41
C PHE A 403 0.69 1.96 -46.54
N ILE A 404 1.81 1.64 -47.18
CA ILE A 404 3.10 1.33 -46.52
C ILE A 404 3.99 2.57 -46.52
N ILE A 405 4.60 2.86 -45.36
CA ILE A 405 5.70 3.82 -45.24
C ILE A 405 7.03 3.08 -45.33
N ASP A 406 7.83 3.43 -46.34
CA ASP A 406 9.21 2.95 -46.48
C ASP A 406 10.17 4.10 -46.12
N PRO A 407 11.05 3.95 -45.11
CA PRO A 407 11.93 5.03 -44.65
C PRO A 407 12.87 5.57 -45.73
N HIS A 408 13.15 4.82 -46.80
CA HIS A 408 14.01 5.27 -47.89
C HIS A 408 13.26 5.99 -49.03
N ARG A 409 11.96 5.70 -49.20
CA ARG A 409 11.16 6.22 -50.34
C ARG A 409 10.12 7.27 -49.94
N THR A 410 9.59 7.18 -48.72
CA THR A 410 8.49 8.03 -48.26
C THR A 410 9.02 9.28 -47.55
N LYS A 411 8.62 10.47 -48.01
CA LYS A 411 8.93 11.74 -47.34
C LYS A 411 7.88 12.06 -46.27
N LEU A 412 8.32 12.23 -45.03
CA LEU A 412 7.46 12.61 -43.90
C LEU A 412 7.40 14.14 -43.77
N VAL A 413 6.19 14.69 -43.78
CA VAL A 413 5.94 16.13 -43.59
C VAL A 413 5.14 16.33 -42.31
N THR A 414 5.72 17.00 -41.32
CA THR A 414 5.01 17.36 -40.09
C THR A 414 4.22 18.65 -40.29
N THR A 415 2.93 18.63 -39.99
CA THR A 415 2.00 19.76 -40.13
C THR A 415 1.52 20.26 -38.76
N ASN A 416 0.57 21.21 -38.75
CA ASN A 416 0.04 21.89 -37.56
C ASN A 416 -0.44 20.94 -36.44
N ILE A 417 -0.63 21.51 -35.24
CA ILE A 417 -1.17 20.80 -34.07
C ILE A 417 -2.68 20.59 -34.24
N VAL A 418 -3.15 19.37 -34.00
CA VAL A 418 -4.56 18.98 -34.08
C VAL A 418 -5.08 18.68 -32.68
N ASN A 419 -6.30 19.12 -32.39
CA ASN A 419 -6.97 18.77 -31.15
C ASN A 419 -7.65 17.40 -31.29
N LYS A 420 -7.24 16.44 -30.47
CA LYS A 420 -7.89 15.13 -30.34
C LYS A 420 -7.75 14.62 -28.91
N ARG A 421 -8.78 13.94 -28.42
CA ARG A 421 -8.79 13.35 -27.07
C ARG A 421 -7.87 12.13 -27.00
N PRO A 422 -7.09 11.97 -25.92
CA PRO A 422 -6.34 10.75 -25.67
C PRO A 422 -7.28 9.57 -25.37
N LEU A 423 -6.76 8.35 -25.46
CA LEU A 423 -7.53 7.15 -25.16
C LEU A 423 -7.89 7.07 -23.67
N PRO A 424 -9.16 6.76 -23.32
CA PRO A 424 -9.56 6.57 -21.93
C PRO A 424 -8.98 5.26 -21.36
N LEU A 425 -8.60 5.31 -20.08
CA LEU A 425 -8.04 4.16 -19.35
C LEU A 425 -9.02 2.98 -19.27
N SER A 426 -10.34 3.25 -19.24
CA SER A 426 -11.39 2.24 -19.23
C SER A 426 -11.33 1.27 -20.42
N ARG A 427 -10.70 1.70 -21.52
CA ARG A 427 -10.54 0.90 -22.74
C ARG A 427 -9.15 0.31 -22.89
N CYS A 428 -8.11 1.10 -22.58
CA CYS A 428 -6.74 0.71 -22.82
C CYS A 428 -5.80 1.21 -21.72
N ASN A 429 -5.12 0.28 -21.04
CA ASN A 429 -4.05 0.65 -20.12
C ASN A 429 -2.74 0.91 -20.88
N LEU A 430 -2.64 2.14 -21.41
CA LEU A 430 -1.46 2.60 -22.14
C LEU A 430 -0.18 2.53 -21.30
N GLN A 431 -0.27 2.80 -19.99
CA GLN A 431 0.90 2.81 -19.11
C GLN A 431 1.51 1.42 -19.03
N LYS A 432 0.67 0.42 -18.75
CA LYS A 432 1.09 -0.97 -18.69
C LYS A 432 1.75 -1.45 -19.98
N TYR A 433 1.17 -1.06 -21.13
CA TYR A 433 1.67 -1.48 -22.45
C TYR A 433 3.06 -0.94 -22.76
N TYR A 434 3.30 0.34 -22.48
CA TYR A 434 4.59 0.99 -22.72
C TYR A 434 5.58 0.87 -21.57
N GLY A 435 5.18 0.25 -20.45
CA GLY A 435 6.03 0.12 -19.25
C GLY A 435 6.15 1.40 -18.42
N PHE A 436 5.22 2.36 -18.58
CA PHE A 436 5.20 3.57 -17.75
C PHE A 436 4.69 3.28 -16.34
N SER A 437 5.02 4.20 -15.41
CA SER A 437 4.39 4.24 -14.08
C SER A 437 2.86 4.18 -14.20
N GLU A 438 2.26 3.14 -13.63
CA GLU A 438 0.81 3.05 -13.54
C GLU A 438 0.27 4.08 -12.53
N VAL A 439 -1.00 4.45 -12.69
CA VAL A 439 -1.73 5.29 -11.74
C VAL A 439 -2.67 4.42 -10.94
N PHE A 440 -2.75 4.69 -9.64
CA PHE A 440 -3.68 4.02 -8.73
C PHE A 440 -5.10 4.01 -9.31
N HIS A 441 -5.68 2.82 -9.42
CA HIS A 441 -7.04 2.64 -9.92
C HIS A 441 -8.04 2.81 -8.78
N TYR A 442 -8.81 3.91 -8.81
CA TYR A 442 -9.87 4.12 -7.82
C TYR A 442 -11.14 3.40 -8.24
N ASP A 443 -11.61 2.49 -7.40
CA ASP A 443 -12.94 1.89 -7.51
C ASP A 443 -14.01 2.88 -7.00
N MET A 444 -14.99 3.18 -7.86
CA MET A 444 -16.04 4.17 -7.59
C MET A 444 -16.94 3.78 -6.41
N HIS A 445 -17.11 2.48 -6.15
CA HIS A 445 -17.92 2.00 -5.02
C HIS A 445 -17.18 2.20 -3.68
N THR A 446 -15.88 1.93 -3.68
CA THR A 446 -15.04 2.04 -2.47
C THR A 446 -14.69 3.51 -2.16
N PHE A 447 -14.56 4.35 -3.20
CA PHE A 447 -14.16 5.75 -3.10
C PHE A 447 -15.23 6.71 -3.67
N PRO A 448 -16.27 7.04 -2.87
CA PRO A 448 -17.44 7.79 -3.38
C PRO A 448 -17.10 9.22 -3.83
N TYR A 449 -16.12 9.87 -3.18
CA TYR A 449 -15.68 11.22 -3.54
C TYR A 449 -15.01 11.27 -4.93
N VAL A 450 -14.41 10.17 -5.39
CA VAL A 450 -13.85 10.06 -6.75
C VAL A 450 -14.98 9.93 -7.76
N GLY A 451 -16.01 9.13 -7.44
CA GLY A 451 -17.22 9.03 -8.27
C GLY A 451 -17.91 10.39 -8.43
N GLN A 452 -18.01 11.17 -7.35
CA GLN A 452 -18.53 12.55 -7.40
C GLN A 452 -17.70 13.44 -8.33
N LEU A 453 -16.36 13.40 -8.23
CA LEU A 453 -15.48 14.18 -9.10
C LEU A 453 -15.63 13.78 -10.58
N ILE A 454 -15.66 12.47 -10.87
CA ILE A 454 -15.81 11.96 -12.23
C ILE A 454 -17.16 12.37 -12.81
N ASN A 455 -18.25 12.27 -12.06
CA ASN A 455 -19.57 12.71 -12.51
C ASN A 455 -19.61 14.22 -12.83
N ILE A 456 -18.96 15.06 -12.01
CA ILE A 456 -18.85 16.51 -12.28
C ILE A 456 -18.08 16.76 -13.58
N LEU A 457 -17.00 16.02 -13.82
CA LEU A 457 -16.19 16.14 -15.03
C LEU A 457 -16.92 15.62 -16.28
N GLU A 458 -17.56 14.45 -16.21
CA GLU A 458 -18.33 13.90 -17.33
C GLU A 458 -19.46 14.85 -17.73
N THR A 459 -20.21 15.36 -16.75
CA THR A 459 -21.30 16.30 -17.02
C THR A 459 -20.79 17.62 -17.62
N SER A 460 -19.64 18.15 -17.17
CA SER A 460 -19.06 19.37 -17.74
C SER A 460 -18.61 19.16 -19.20
N PHE A 461 -18.00 18.02 -19.51
CA PHE A 461 -17.52 17.70 -20.86
C PHE A 461 -18.64 17.33 -21.83
N ASP A 462 -19.70 16.68 -21.37
CA ASP A 462 -20.88 16.38 -22.19
C ASP A 462 -21.67 17.65 -22.51
N CYS A 463 -21.80 18.57 -21.54
CA CYS A 463 -22.39 19.88 -21.78
C CYS A 463 -21.59 20.67 -22.82
N SER A 464 -20.25 20.65 -22.72
CA SER A 464 -19.36 21.30 -23.68
C SER A 464 -19.52 20.75 -25.11
N GLN A 465 -19.63 19.42 -25.27
CA GLN A 465 -19.88 18.79 -26.58
C GLN A 465 -21.23 19.21 -27.19
N ARG A 466 -22.23 19.48 -26.35
CA ARG A 466 -23.56 19.96 -26.75
C ARG A 466 -23.63 21.48 -26.93
N GLY A 467 -22.52 22.19 -26.73
CA GLY A 467 -22.45 23.65 -26.86
C GLY A 467 -23.04 24.43 -25.68
N ILE A 468 -23.26 23.79 -24.53
CA ILE A 468 -23.75 24.43 -23.31
C ILE A 468 -22.55 24.84 -22.45
N PRO A 469 -22.33 26.14 -22.17
CA PRO A 469 -21.22 26.60 -21.36
C PRO A 469 -21.51 26.35 -19.87
N LEU A 470 -21.08 25.19 -19.37
CA LEU A 470 -21.14 24.87 -17.94
C LEU A 470 -19.74 24.95 -17.34
N ASN A 471 -19.50 26.03 -16.59
CA ASN A 471 -18.22 26.26 -15.91
C ASN A 471 -18.18 25.38 -14.68
N ALA A 472 -17.25 24.42 -14.65
CA ALA A 472 -16.99 23.60 -13.48
C ALA A 472 -15.70 24.09 -12.81
N SER A 473 -15.82 24.56 -11.56
CA SER A 473 -14.71 24.89 -10.68
C SER A 473 -14.84 24.03 -9.42
N VAL A 474 -13.81 23.25 -9.13
CA VAL A 474 -13.80 22.27 -8.04
C VAL A 474 -12.65 22.57 -7.10
N LEU A 475 -12.95 22.66 -5.80
CA LEU A 475 -11.96 22.77 -4.74
C LEU A 475 -11.88 21.44 -3.98
N LEU A 476 -10.71 20.82 -4.03
CA LEU A 476 -10.37 19.61 -3.28
C LEU A 476 -9.70 20.02 -1.98
N TYR A 477 -10.33 19.70 -0.86
CA TYR A 477 -9.75 19.94 0.46
C TYR A 477 -9.66 18.65 1.25
N SER A 478 -8.72 18.60 2.17
CA SER A 478 -8.59 17.51 3.15
C SER A 478 -8.36 18.13 4.53
N THR A 479 -8.36 17.31 5.57
CA THR A 479 -7.96 17.73 6.92
C THR A 479 -6.46 17.54 7.14
N THR A 480 -5.92 16.43 6.61
CA THR A 480 -4.49 16.11 6.66
C THR A 480 -3.84 16.31 5.29
N SER A 481 -2.53 16.55 5.27
CA SER A 481 -1.76 16.58 4.02
C SER A 481 -1.60 15.16 3.45
N SER A 482 -1.14 15.06 2.20
CA SER A 482 -0.69 13.79 1.61
C SER A 482 -1.73 12.67 1.43
N VAL A 483 -3.03 12.99 1.41
CA VAL A 483 -4.13 12.03 1.17
C VAL A 483 -4.22 11.56 -0.30
N GLY A 484 -3.42 12.13 -1.22
CA GLY A 484 -3.39 11.73 -2.63
C GLY A 484 -4.33 12.51 -3.56
N LYS A 485 -4.63 13.78 -3.24
CA LYS A 485 -5.46 14.68 -4.08
C LYS A 485 -4.98 14.79 -5.52
N ALA A 486 -3.67 14.96 -5.74
CA ALA A 486 -3.08 14.99 -7.08
C ALA A 486 -3.24 13.66 -7.81
N THR A 487 -3.04 12.53 -7.13
CA THR A 487 -3.22 11.18 -7.69
C THR A 487 -4.66 10.95 -8.15
N MET A 488 -5.64 11.42 -7.37
CA MET A 488 -7.06 11.35 -7.74
C MET A 488 -7.35 12.12 -9.03
N VAL A 489 -6.83 13.35 -9.18
CA VAL A 489 -7.04 14.16 -10.39
C VAL A 489 -6.36 13.54 -11.61
N ARG A 490 -5.14 13.02 -11.43
CA ARG A 490 -4.42 12.27 -12.47
C ARG A 490 -5.19 11.03 -12.93
N PHE A 491 -5.79 10.30 -11.99
CA PHE A 491 -6.66 9.17 -12.30
C PHE A 491 -7.90 9.61 -13.07
N ALA A 492 -8.63 10.61 -12.60
CA ALA A 492 -9.85 11.10 -13.24
C ALA A 492 -9.61 11.58 -14.69
N SER A 493 -8.52 12.31 -14.93
CA SER A 493 -8.10 12.71 -16.28
C SER A 493 -7.86 11.50 -17.19
N LYS A 494 -7.10 10.51 -16.72
CA LYS A 494 -6.76 9.31 -17.50
C LYS A 494 -7.97 8.41 -17.72
N TYR A 495 -8.84 8.29 -16.72
CA TYR A 495 -10.09 7.53 -16.79
C TYR A 495 -11.01 8.08 -17.88
N LEU A 496 -11.18 9.39 -17.92
CA LEU A 496 -12.01 10.09 -18.90
C LEU A 496 -11.34 10.27 -20.28
N GLY A 497 -10.03 10.09 -20.38
CA GLY A 497 -9.29 10.36 -21.61
C GLY A 497 -9.26 11.86 -21.94
N VAL A 498 -8.99 12.69 -20.94
CA VAL A 498 -8.93 14.17 -21.07
C VAL A 498 -7.53 14.67 -20.74
N HIS A 499 -7.07 15.70 -21.44
CA HIS A 499 -5.76 16.31 -21.19
C HIS A 499 -5.69 16.94 -19.79
N LEU A 500 -4.64 16.62 -19.04
CA LEU A 500 -4.36 17.20 -17.73
C LEU A 500 -3.22 18.19 -17.80
N LEU A 501 -3.45 19.37 -17.24
CA LEU A 501 -2.48 20.42 -17.07
C LEU A 501 -2.26 20.66 -15.59
N GLU A 502 -1.21 20.04 -15.06
CA GLU A 502 -0.85 20.11 -13.65
C GLU A 502 0.23 21.18 -13.43
N ILE A 503 -0.01 22.07 -12.46
CA ILE A 503 0.98 23.04 -11.97
C ILE A 503 1.02 22.92 -10.46
N ASP A 504 2.22 22.67 -9.92
CA ASP A 504 2.46 22.67 -8.49
C ASP A 504 2.83 24.07 -8.00
N CYS A 505 1.95 24.68 -7.21
CA CYS A 505 2.13 26.03 -6.67
C CYS A 505 3.28 26.10 -5.65
N LEU A 506 3.59 24.99 -4.97
CA LEU A 506 4.70 24.93 -4.02
C LEU A 506 6.05 25.15 -4.73
N SER A 507 6.28 24.49 -5.87
CA SER A 507 7.48 24.69 -6.69
C SER A 507 7.65 26.14 -7.21
N LEU A 508 6.54 26.85 -7.41
CA LEU A 508 6.58 28.23 -7.89
C LEU A 508 7.00 29.18 -6.78
N THR A 509 6.55 28.96 -5.55
CA THR A 509 6.94 29.80 -4.41
C THR A 509 8.40 29.56 -3.98
N SER A 510 8.91 28.32 -4.07
CA SER A 510 10.29 28.00 -3.69
C SER A 510 11.32 28.70 -4.58
N ASN A 511 11.04 28.79 -5.89
CA ASN A 511 11.96 29.36 -6.88
C ASN A 511 11.91 30.90 -6.96
N LEU A 512 10.89 31.54 -6.38
CA LEU A 512 10.58 32.96 -6.58
C LEU A 512 10.52 33.76 -5.26
N ARG A 513 11.46 33.55 -4.33
CA ARG A 513 11.54 34.22 -3.01
C ARG A 513 11.84 35.74 -3.02
N GLN A 514 11.63 36.48 -4.11
CA GLN A 514 11.79 37.94 -4.15
C GLN A 514 10.47 38.65 -4.45
N LEU A 515 10.27 39.85 -3.88
CA LEU A 515 9.03 40.64 -3.87
C LEU A 515 8.48 41.02 -5.27
N ASP A 516 9.28 40.92 -6.35
CA ASP A 516 8.87 41.10 -7.76
C ASP A 516 8.24 39.85 -8.41
N SER A 517 7.91 38.83 -7.62
CA SER A 517 7.53 37.50 -8.08
C SER A 517 6.06 37.31 -8.43
N THR A 518 5.15 38.13 -7.92
CA THR A 518 3.70 37.87 -8.01
C THR A 518 3.17 37.98 -9.44
N SER A 519 3.52 39.06 -10.13
CA SER A 519 3.22 39.26 -11.56
C SER A 519 3.91 38.21 -12.44
N LYS A 520 5.11 37.75 -12.04
CA LYS A 520 5.83 36.68 -12.74
C LYS A 520 5.16 35.32 -12.56
N ILE A 521 4.66 35.00 -11.36
CA ILE A 521 3.92 33.75 -11.07
C ILE A 521 2.62 33.72 -11.87
N ILE A 522 1.83 34.80 -11.78
CA ILE A 522 0.55 34.95 -12.50
C ILE A 522 0.81 34.94 -14.02
N GLY A 523 1.81 35.70 -14.48
CA GLY A 523 2.22 35.72 -15.88
C GLY A 523 2.70 34.36 -16.39
N TYR A 524 3.40 33.58 -15.55
CA TYR A 524 3.81 32.22 -15.88
C TYR A 524 2.63 31.28 -16.01
N ILE A 525 1.66 31.32 -15.08
CA ILE A 525 0.43 30.51 -15.15
C ILE A 525 -0.36 30.87 -16.40
N ARG A 526 -0.55 32.17 -16.67
CA ARG A 526 -1.27 32.67 -17.86
C ARG A 526 -0.57 32.22 -19.16
N ALA A 527 0.74 32.43 -19.26
CA ALA A 527 1.53 32.03 -20.43
C ALA A 527 1.51 30.50 -20.66
N LYS A 528 1.44 29.70 -19.60
CA LYS A 528 1.33 28.24 -19.72
C LYS A 528 -0.01 27.81 -20.31
N TRP A 529 -1.11 28.47 -19.98
CA TRP A 529 -2.45 28.01 -20.32
C TRP A 529 -2.91 28.57 -21.68
N GLU A 530 -2.63 29.85 -21.98
CA GLU A 530 -3.00 30.49 -23.26
C GLU A 530 -2.36 29.80 -24.47
N ASN A 531 -1.14 29.25 -24.32
CA ASN A 531 -0.43 28.56 -25.40
C ASN A 531 -0.97 27.13 -25.68
N VAL A 532 -1.67 26.52 -24.73
CA VAL A 532 -1.99 25.07 -24.76
C VAL A 532 -3.48 24.81 -24.91
N LEU A 533 -4.33 25.59 -24.24
CA LEU A 533 -5.78 25.41 -24.22
C LEU A 533 -6.47 25.45 -25.61
N PRO A 534 -6.04 26.30 -26.58
CA PRO A 534 -6.65 26.31 -27.92
C PRO A 534 -6.59 24.95 -28.62
N TYR A 535 -5.57 24.13 -28.33
CA TYR A 535 -5.31 22.86 -28.99
C TYR A 535 -5.69 21.64 -28.14
N THR A 536 -6.13 21.84 -26.90
CA THR A 536 -6.37 20.76 -25.92
C THR A 536 -7.78 20.75 -25.34
N SER A 537 -8.68 21.67 -25.72
CA SER A 537 -10.05 21.71 -25.20
C SER A 537 -10.90 20.50 -25.67
N PRO A 538 -11.58 19.76 -24.77
CA PRO A 538 -11.71 19.96 -23.33
C PRO A 538 -10.47 19.50 -22.55
N ALA A 539 -10.14 20.22 -21.47
CA ALA A 539 -8.96 19.95 -20.63
C ALA A 539 -9.26 20.18 -19.13
N ILE A 540 -8.48 19.51 -18.27
CA ILE A 540 -8.49 19.69 -16.82
C ILE A 540 -7.27 20.53 -16.45
N ILE A 541 -7.52 21.62 -15.74
CA ILE A 541 -6.47 22.47 -15.16
C ILE A 541 -6.40 22.19 -13.68
N PHE A 542 -5.26 21.69 -13.21
CA PHE A 542 -5.03 21.33 -11.82
C PHE A 542 -3.94 22.18 -11.19
N LEU A 543 -4.31 22.96 -10.17
CA LEU A 543 -3.37 23.69 -9.31
C LEU A 543 -3.22 22.95 -7.98
N ALA A 544 -2.04 22.35 -7.77
CA ALA A 544 -1.71 21.67 -6.52
C ALA A 544 -1.16 22.67 -5.48
N HIS A 545 -1.45 22.43 -4.20
CA HIS A 545 -0.97 23.25 -3.07
C HIS A 545 -1.30 24.75 -3.20
N LEU A 546 -2.55 25.06 -3.52
CA LEU A 546 -3.01 26.44 -3.66
C LEU A 546 -2.88 27.26 -2.37
N ASP A 547 -2.92 26.60 -1.21
CA ASP A 547 -2.66 27.16 0.12
C ASP A 547 -1.29 27.83 0.25
N SER A 548 -0.29 27.43 -0.54
CA SER A 548 1.02 28.08 -0.56
C SER A 548 1.00 29.51 -1.13
N ILE A 549 0.05 29.79 -2.02
CA ILE A 549 -0.11 31.09 -2.69
C ILE A 549 -1.26 31.88 -2.06
N LEU A 550 -2.37 31.19 -1.72
CA LEU A 550 -3.58 31.77 -1.15
C LEU A 550 -3.56 31.57 0.37
N LEU A 551 -3.05 32.58 1.10
CA LEU A 551 -3.08 32.61 2.55
C LEU A 551 -4.13 33.62 3.04
N ASP A 552 -5.04 33.19 3.91
CA ASP A 552 -5.90 34.12 4.64
C ASP A 552 -5.07 34.81 5.73
N VAL A 553 -4.90 36.12 5.59
CA VAL A 553 -3.98 36.88 6.45
C VAL A 553 -4.68 37.18 7.78
N ASN A 554 -4.27 36.49 8.84
CA ASN A 554 -4.64 36.86 10.21
C ASN A 554 -4.09 38.25 10.56
N VAL A 555 -4.85 39.00 11.37
CA VAL A 555 -4.71 40.44 11.68
C VAL A 555 -3.34 40.86 12.25
N ASN A 556 -2.44 39.93 12.57
CA ASN A 556 -1.19 40.16 13.30
C ASN A 556 0.08 40.24 12.44
N GLN A 557 -0.01 40.32 11.11
CA GLN A 557 1.14 40.40 10.19
C GLN A 557 1.30 41.78 9.52
N ASP A 558 2.51 42.05 8.99
CA ASP A 558 2.91 43.31 8.39
C ASP A 558 1.88 43.87 7.37
N PRO A 559 1.52 45.16 7.44
CA PRO A 559 0.48 45.77 6.61
C PRO A 559 0.81 45.80 5.11
N GLU A 560 2.10 45.76 4.73
CA GLU A 560 2.52 45.69 3.33
C GLU A 560 2.31 44.29 2.73
N ALA A 561 2.64 43.23 3.48
CA ALA A 561 2.39 41.85 3.09
C ALA A 561 0.89 41.59 2.90
N MET A 562 0.05 42.17 3.76
CA MET A 562 -1.41 42.05 3.64
C MET A 562 -1.96 42.66 2.34
N LYS A 563 -1.44 43.80 1.90
CA LYS A 563 -1.84 44.43 0.62
C LYS A 563 -1.43 43.58 -0.58
N LEU A 564 -0.21 43.04 -0.55
CA LEU A 564 0.30 42.17 -1.62
C LEU A 564 -0.54 40.90 -1.73
N GLN A 565 -0.85 40.24 -0.61
CA GLN A 565 -1.67 39.02 -0.59
C GLN A 565 -3.09 39.27 -1.12
N LYS A 566 -3.72 40.39 -0.74
CA LYS A 566 -5.03 40.78 -1.29
C LYS A 566 -4.99 41.00 -2.81
N SER A 567 -3.90 41.58 -3.33
CA SER A 567 -3.70 41.77 -4.77
C SER A 567 -3.56 40.43 -5.51
N ILE A 568 -2.80 39.49 -4.96
CA ILE A 568 -2.65 38.13 -5.52
C ILE A 568 -4.00 37.41 -5.56
N ASN A 569 -4.76 37.45 -4.45
CA ASN A 569 -6.07 36.81 -4.36
C ASN A 569 -7.05 37.35 -5.41
N PHE A 570 -7.02 38.67 -5.66
CA PHE A 570 -7.85 39.31 -6.67
C PHE A 570 -7.45 38.89 -8.09
N GLU A 571 -6.16 38.95 -8.44
CA GLU A 571 -5.68 38.54 -9.77
C GLU A 571 -5.90 37.05 -10.05
N MET A 572 -5.73 36.18 -9.04
CA MET A 572 -6.02 34.75 -9.17
C MET A 572 -7.52 34.49 -9.41
N SER A 573 -8.40 35.24 -8.75
CA SER A 573 -9.85 35.13 -8.99
C SER A 573 -10.20 35.58 -10.42
N LYS A 574 -9.60 36.69 -10.87
CA LYS A 574 -9.76 37.18 -12.25
C LYS A 574 -9.25 36.18 -13.29
N LEU A 575 -8.14 35.51 -13.03
CA LEU A 575 -7.64 34.45 -13.92
C LEU A 575 -8.62 33.29 -14.06
N LEU A 576 -9.33 32.90 -13.00
CA LEU A 576 -10.37 31.87 -13.07
C LEU A 576 -11.54 32.29 -13.96
N ASP A 577 -11.98 33.54 -13.83
CA ASP A 577 -13.04 34.10 -14.66
C ASP A 577 -12.63 34.16 -16.14
N ASP A 578 -11.39 34.58 -16.41
CA ASP A 578 -10.82 34.61 -17.77
C ASP A 578 -10.78 33.20 -18.40
N LEU A 579 -10.47 32.16 -17.63
CA LEU A 579 -10.41 30.79 -18.15
C LEU A 579 -11.79 30.23 -18.46
N THR A 580 -12.72 30.43 -17.54
CA THR A 580 -14.07 29.90 -17.66
C THR A 580 -14.89 30.60 -18.74
N SER A 581 -14.56 31.85 -19.07
CA SER A 581 -15.20 32.61 -20.15
C SER A 581 -14.62 32.29 -21.54
N ASN A 582 -13.29 32.19 -21.66
CA ASN A 582 -12.62 32.08 -22.97
C ASN A 582 -12.57 30.64 -23.51
N PHE A 583 -12.58 29.62 -22.65
CA PHE A 583 -12.38 28.22 -23.05
C PHE A 583 -13.52 27.32 -22.54
N PRO A 584 -14.65 27.24 -23.28
CA PRO A 584 -15.76 26.38 -22.90
C PRO A 584 -15.33 24.90 -22.93
N GLY A 585 -15.63 24.17 -21.84
CA GLY A 585 -15.20 22.78 -21.66
C GLY A 585 -13.89 22.60 -20.89
N THR A 586 -13.30 23.67 -20.36
CA THR A 586 -12.20 23.57 -19.39
C THR A 586 -12.73 23.50 -17.96
N THR A 587 -12.21 22.57 -17.17
CA THR A 587 -12.57 22.44 -15.74
C THR A 587 -11.38 22.84 -14.89
N PHE A 588 -11.60 23.73 -13.92
CA PHE A 588 -10.58 24.14 -12.96
C PHE A 588 -10.68 23.28 -11.69
N ILE A 589 -9.55 22.74 -11.23
CA ILE A 589 -9.44 21.97 -9.99
C ILE A 589 -8.30 22.55 -9.14
N GLY A 590 -8.62 22.93 -7.90
CA GLY A 590 -7.65 23.39 -6.92
C GLY A 590 -7.49 22.40 -5.76
N SER A 591 -6.28 22.17 -5.28
CA SER A 591 -6.02 21.37 -4.06
C SER A 591 -5.53 22.22 -2.90
N VAL A 592 -6.14 22.05 -1.73
CA VAL A 592 -5.88 22.80 -0.50
C VAL A 592 -5.79 21.85 0.70
N SER A 593 -4.90 22.11 1.65
CA SER A 593 -4.72 21.25 2.85
C SER A 593 -5.62 21.63 4.02
N ASN A 594 -6.01 22.90 4.15
CA ASN A 594 -7.05 23.32 5.09
C ASN A 594 -7.92 24.39 4.42
N ILE A 595 -9.24 24.18 4.43
CA ILE A 595 -10.20 25.09 3.82
C ILE A 595 -10.22 26.46 4.51
N ASP A 596 -9.90 26.51 5.80
CA ASP A 596 -9.90 27.76 6.59
C ASP A 596 -8.78 28.73 6.17
N ASN A 597 -7.73 28.21 5.51
CA ASN A 597 -6.62 29.04 5.04
C ASN A 597 -6.94 29.76 3.73
N VAL A 598 -8.06 29.43 3.06
CA VAL A 598 -8.41 29.98 1.76
C VAL A 598 -9.30 31.21 1.93
N PRO A 599 -8.95 32.34 1.28
CA PRO A 599 -9.76 33.55 1.33
C PRO A 599 -11.21 33.31 0.87
N SER A 600 -12.17 33.85 1.61
CA SER A 600 -13.60 33.78 1.28
C SER A 600 -13.95 34.31 -0.12
N SER A 601 -13.22 35.33 -0.60
CA SER A 601 -13.37 35.88 -1.95
C SER A 601 -13.10 34.83 -3.03
N PHE A 602 -12.04 34.04 -2.87
CA PHE A 602 -11.68 32.99 -3.81
C PHE A 602 -12.65 31.80 -3.70
N ARG A 603 -13.04 31.43 -2.47
CA ARG A 603 -14.01 30.36 -2.21
C ARG A 603 -15.35 30.58 -2.91
N SER A 604 -15.82 31.83 -2.98
CA SER A 604 -17.07 32.16 -3.69
C SER A 604 -17.07 31.86 -5.20
N HIS A 605 -15.90 31.76 -5.83
CA HIS A 605 -15.74 31.40 -7.25
C HIS A 605 -15.70 29.88 -7.49
N MET A 606 -15.54 29.09 -6.42
CA MET A 606 -15.57 27.62 -6.48
C MET A 606 -17.01 27.13 -6.37
N ARG A 607 -17.48 26.41 -7.38
CA ARG A 607 -18.86 25.88 -7.42
C ARG A 607 -19.04 24.60 -6.63
N PHE A 608 -18.00 23.77 -6.61
CA PHE A 608 -18.02 22.48 -5.93
C PHE A 608 -16.87 22.39 -4.94
N GLU A 609 -17.17 21.92 -3.74
CA GLU A 609 -16.18 21.61 -2.71
C GLU A 609 -16.26 20.10 -2.43
N ILE A 610 -15.14 19.41 -2.55
CA ILE A 610 -15.05 17.96 -2.30
C ILE A 610 -14.04 17.73 -1.18
N LEU A 611 -14.53 17.14 -0.09
CA LEU A 611 -13.70 16.66 1.00
C LEU A 611 -13.08 15.32 0.61
N VAL A 612 -11.75 15.25 0.67
CA VAL A 612 -10.97 14.01 0.53
C VAL A 612 -10.50 13.59 1.93
N PRO A 613 -11.21 12.66 2.61
CA PRO A 613 -10.88 12.24 3.96
C PRO A 613 -9.70 11.27 3.98
N VAL A 614 -9.12 11.05 5.16
CA VAL A 614 -8.16 9.95 5.39
C VAL A 614 -8.83 8.62 5.03
N PRO A 615 -8.14 7.70 4.33
CA PRO A 615 -8.77 6.48 3.83
C PRO A 615 -9.32 5.59 4.96
N SER A 616 -10.55 5.08 4.76
CA SER A 616 -11.16 4.07 5.63
C SER A 616 -10.42 2.72 5.55
N GLU A 617 -10.77 1.76 6.40
CA GLU A 617 -10.13 0.44 6.42
C GLU A 617 -10.19 -0.27 5.05
N LEU A 618 -11.38 -0.34 4.44
CA LEU A 618 -11.57 -0.92 3.10
C LEU A 618 -10.79 -0.15 2.03
N GLN A 619 -10.72 1.18 2.14
CA GLN A 619 -9.95 2.02 1.21
C GLN A 619 -8.44 1.79 1.36
N ARG A 620 -7.94 1.67 2.59
CA ARG A 620 -6.53 1.33 2.87
C ARG A 620 -6.16 -0.04 2.36
N LEU A 621 -7.06 -1.02 2.47
CA LEU A 621 -6.86 -2.36 1.90
C LEU A 621 -6.53 -2.26 0.40
N ARG A 622 -7.31 -1.49 -0.38
CA ARG A 622 -7.02 -1.24 -1.80
C ARG A 622 -5.70 -0.52 -2.04
N VAL A 623 -5.32 0.41 -1.16
CA VAL A 623 -4.03 1.10 -1.23
C VAL A 623 -2.86 0.14 -0.99
N PHE A 624 -2.98 -0.79 -0.02
CA PHE A 624 -1.99 -1.84 0.19
C PHE A 624 -1.92 -2.82 -0.99
N GLU A 625 -3.06 -3.28 -1.51
CA GLU A 625 -3.11 -4.14 -2.72
C GLU A 625 -2.33 -3.50 -3.89
N TRP A 626 -2.44 -2.19 -4.05
CA TRP A 626 -1.71 -1.45 -5.08
C TRP A 626 -0.21 -1.38 -4.83
N TYR A 627 0.22 -0.93 -3.65
CA TYR A 627 1.65 -0.78 -3.37
C TYR A 627 2.39 -2.11 -3.26
N LEU A 628 1.70 -3.18 -2.88
CA LEU A 628 2.23 -4.55 -2.86
C LEU A 628 2.09 -5.26 -4.22
N SER A 629 1.52 -4.61 -5.24
CA SER A 629 1.51 -5.16 -6.59
C SER A 629 2.93 -5.33 -7.13
N SER A 630 3.15 -6.37 -7.94
CA SER A 630 4.47 -6.70 -8.49
C SER A 630 5.07 -5.60 -9.36
N SER A 631 4.24 -4.75 -9.98
CA SER A 631 4.68 -3.61 -10.78
C SER A 631 5.25 -2.48 -9.91
N GLU A 632 4.58 -2.13 -8.81
CA GLU A 632 5.04 -1.05 -7.94
C GLU A 632 6.18 -1.46 -7.00
N LEU A 633 6.19 -2.71 -6.50
CA LEU A 633 7.29 -3.21 -5.65
C LEU A 633 8.65 -3.17 -6.37
N ASN A 634 8.65 -3.50 -7.66
CA ASN A 634 9.85 -3.62 -8.50
C ASN A 634 10.22 -2.32 -9.22
N LYS A 635 9.49 -1.24 -8.95
CA LYS A 635 9.72 0.07 -9.57
C LYS A 635 11.04 0.68 -9.08
N GLY A 636 11.92 1.03 -10.03
CA GLY A 636 13.23 1.62 -9.75
C GLY A 636 14.23 0.68 -9.06
N VAL A 637 13.89 -0.61 -8.91
CA VAL A 637 14.80 -1.62 -8.36
C VAL A 637 15.76 -2.04 -9.48
N LYS A 638 17.01 -1.58 -9.40
CA LYS A 638 18.09 -1.98 -10.32
C LYS A 638 18.60 -3.41 -10.09
N GLN A 639 18.05 -4.12 -9.12
CA GLN A 639 18.45 -5.48 -8.79
C GLN A 639 17.78 -6.45 -9.76
N ASN A 640 18.52 -7.45 -10.25
CA ASN A 640 18.00 -8.48 -11.17
C ASN A 640 16.95 -9.40 -10.52
N ILE A 641 16.69 -9.26 -9.22
CA ILE A 641 15.83 -10.15 -8.43
C ILE A 641 14.54 -9.40 -8.09
N PRO A 642 13.37 -9.84 -8.59
CA PRO A 642 12.10 -9.22 -8.25
C PRO A 642 11.73 -9.41 -6.77
N LEU A 643 11.09 -8.41 -6.19
CA LEU A 643 10.40 -8.50 -4.91
C LEU A 643 8.95 -8.95 -5.10
N CYS A 644 8.51 -9.84 -4.22
CA CYS A 644 7.15 -10.33 -4.12
C CYS A 644 6.72 -10.30 -2.64
N TYR A 645 5.42 -10.20 -2.37
CA TYR A 645 4.90 -10.47 -1.03
C TYR A 645 4.67 -11.97 -0.86
N ALA A 646 4.73 -12.45 0.38
CA ALA A 646 4.44 -13.83 0.71
C ALA A 646 2.93 -14.07 0.90
N ASP A 647 2.46 -15.28 0.62
CA ASP A 647 1.03 -15.64 0.67
C ASP A 647 0.43 -15.65 2.11
N ASP A 648 1.25 -15.46 3.15
CA ASP A 648 0.85 -15.30 4.56
C ASP A 648 0.33 -13.88 4.87
N VAL A 649 0.57 -12.93 3.96
CA VAL A 649 0.22 -11.52 4.16
C VAL A 649 -1.30 -11.32 4.08
N SER A 650 -1.89 -10.94 5.21
CA SER A 650 -3.32 -10.64 5.29
C SER A 650 -3.57 -9.13 5.14
N PHE A 651 -4.04 -8.69 3.98
CA PHE A 651 -4.33 -7.27 3.71
C PHE A 651 -5.34 -6.65 4.68
N LEU A 652 -6.35 -7.42 5.12
CA LEU A 652 -7.34 -6.96 6.10
C LEU A 652 -6.68 -6.66 7.45
N SER A 653 -5.75 -7.52 7.89
CA SER A 653 -5.00 -7.29 9.11
C SER A 653 -4.12 -6.04 9.00
N LEU A 654 -3.48 -5.81 7.85
CA LEU A 654 -2.65 -4.62 7.65
C LEU A 654 -3.50 -3.35 7.66
N SER A 655 -4.68 -3.37 7.02
CA SER A 655 -5.57 -2.22 6.98
C SER A 655 -6.13 -1.85 8.35
N SER A 656 -6.39 -2.82 9.22
CA SER A 656 -6.87 -2.55 10.58
C SER A 656 -5.75 -1.97 11.47
N HIS A 657 -4.54 -2.51 11.39
CA HIS A 657 -3.39 -2.04 12.18
C HIS A 657 -2.85 -0.68 11.72
N SER A 658 -3.06 -0.30 10.46
CA SER A 658 -2.62 0.97 9.87
C SER A 658 -3.63 2.12 10.06
N ALA A 659 -4.43 2.09 11.13
CA ALA A 659 -5.50 3.07 11.35
C ALA A 659 -5.00 4.52 11.45
N GLY A 660 -5.62 5.42 10.68
CA GLY A 660 -5.29 6.86 10.66
C GLY A 660 -4.11 7.25 9.78
N LEU A 661 -3.40 6.29 9.19
CA LEU A 661 -2.26 6.56 8.29
C LEU A 661 -2.73 6.98 6.89
N THR A 662 -1.99 7.88 6.26
CA THR A 662 -2.26 8.38 4.90
C THR A 662 -1.69 7.42 3.84
N PRO A 663 -2.13 7.51 2.56
CA PRO A 663 -1.56 6.71 1.48
C PRO A 663 -0.05 6.90 1.31
N LEU A 664 0.48 8.09 1.63
CA LEU A 664 1.93 8.34 1.61
C LEU A 664 2.65 7.55 2.70
N ASP A 665 2.06 7.45 3.90
CA ASP A 665 2.60 6.65 4.99
C ASP A 665 2.56 5.16 4.65
N VAL A 666 1.48 4.70 4.00
CA VAL A 666 1.40 3.31 3.49
C VAL A 666 2.50 3.03 2.47
N LYS A 667 2.80 3.97 1.58
CA LYS A 667 3.93 3.86 0.66
C LYS A 667 5.26 3.72 1.43
N ALA A 668 5.49 4.55 2.45
CA ALA A 668 6.68 4.49 3.28
C ALA A 668 6.78 3.16 4.07
N ILE A 669 5.65 2.62 4.54
CA ILE A 669 5.58 1.29 5.18
C ILE A 669 6.04 0.20 4.21
N VAL A 670 5.56 0.20 2.97
CA VAL A 670 5.98 -0.80 1.97
C VAL A 670 7.45 -0.63 1.60
N GLU A 671 7.95 0.60 1.50
CA GLU A 671 9.37 0.87 1.24
C GLU A 671 10.28 0.43 2.40
N THR A 672 9.85 0.61 3.65
CA THR A 672 10.59 0.16 4.84
C THR A 672 10.56 -1.36 5.00
N ALA A 673 9.41 -2.00 4.75
CA ALA A 673 9.29 -3.45 4.70
C ALA A 673 10.16 -4.07 3.60
N ARG A 674 10.22 -3.42 2.41
CA ARG A 674 11.15 -3.78 1.35
C ARG A 674 12.60 -3.74 1.83
N MET A 675 13.01 -2.67 2.51
CA MET A 675 14.36 -2.59 3.07
C MET A 675 14.64 -3.70 4.09
N MET A 676 13.70 -4.00 4.98
CA MET A 676 13.83 -5.10 5.94
C MET A 676 14.01 -6.45 5.25
N ALA A 677 13.16 -6.76 4.27
CA ALA A 677 13.24 -8.00 3.50
C ALA A 677 14.57 -8.13 2.73
N THR A 678 15.05 -7.04 2.11
CA THR A 678 16.36 -7.03 1.43
C THR A 678 17.53 -7.22 2.41
N ASN A 679 17.44 -6.67 3.63
CA ASN A 679 18.47 -6.85 4.64
C ASN A 679 18.49 -8.29 5.19
N ARG A 680 17.31 -8.90 5.43
CA ARG A 680 17.21 -10.33 5.78
C ARG A 680 17.86 -11.18 4.70
N PHE A 681 17.48 -10.94 3.45
CA PHE A 681 18.06 -11.63 2.30
C PHE A 681 19.58 -11.49 2.24
N TYR A 682 20.13 -10.28 2.41
CA TYR A 682 21.58 -10.07 2.38
C TYR A 682 22.33 -10.86 3.46
N LEU A 683 21.75 -11.00 4.66
CA LEU A 683 22.33 -11.80 5.75
C LEU A 683 22.31 -13.30 5.44
N GLU A 684 21.24 -13.81 4.85
CA GLU A 684 21.11 -15.22 4.43
C GLU A 684 21.98 -15.54 3.22
N PHE A 685 22.05 -14.62 2.26
CA PHE A 685 22.94 -14.69 1.11
C PHE A 685 24.40 -14.83 1.55
N LYS A 686 24.83 -14.06 2.55
CA LYS A 686 26.19 -14.15 3.11
C LYS A 686 26.47 -15.51 3.77
N LYS A 687 25.45 -16.23 4.25
CA LYS A 687 25.58 -17.55 4.87
C LYS A 687 25.60 -18.68 3.84
N SER A 688 24.66 -18.65 2.89
CA SER A 688 24.39 -19.76 1.96
C SER A 688 25.06 -19.60 0.59
N GLY A 689 25.34 -18.37 0.16
CA GLY A 689 25.79 -18.06 -1.21
C GLY A 689 24.73 -18.32 -2.30
N TRP A 690 23.48 -18.62 -1.90
CA TRP A 690 22.37 -18.91 -2.81
C TRP A 690 21.68 -17.64 -3.29
N TYR A 691 21.45 -17.52 -4.59
CA TYR A 691 20.67 -16.42 -5.17
C TYR A 691 19.21 -16.86 -5.37
N PRO A 692 18.26 -16.41 -4.54
CA PRO A 692 16.86 -16.68 -4.73
C PRO A 692 16.33 -15.91 -5.94
N TYR A 693 15.27 -16.48 -6.51
CA TYR A 693 14.56 -15.92 -7.66
C TYR A 693 13.79 -14.65 -7.30
N SER A 694 13.25 -14.58 -6.09
CA SER A 694 12.49 -13.43 -5.60
C SER A 694 12.72 -13.22 -4.11
N ILE A 695 12.76 -11.95 -3.69
CA ILE A 695 12.78 -11.59 -2.27
C ILE A 695 11.35 -11.53 -1.78
N LEU A 696 11.02 -12.36 -0.79
CA LEU A 696 9.69 -12.41 -0.18
C LEU A 696 9.60 -11.40 0.97
N ILE A 697 8.57 -10.55 0.92
CA ILE A 697 8.16 -9.68 2.02
C ILE A 697 7.15 -10.45 2.88
N THR A 698 7.47 -10.63 4.15
CA THR A 698 6.64 -11.39 5.10
C THR A 698 5.69 -10.48 5.87
N GLN A 699 4.64 -11.06 6.48
CA GLN A 699 3.72 -10.33 7.35
C GLN A 699 4.45 -9.64 8.53
N GLU A 700 5.50 -10.27 9.07
CA GLU A 700 6.31 -9.70 10.15
C GLU A 700 7.02 -8.40 9.73
N ASP A 701 7.63 -8.39 8.54
CA ASP A 701 8.31 -7.20 7.99
C ASP A 701 7.33 -6.02 7.90
N LEU A 702 6.12 -6.28 7.38
CA LEU A 702 5.07 -5.27 7.24
C LEU A 702 4.54 -4.80 8.59
N SER A 703 4.32 -5.71 9.54
CA SER A 703 3.85 -5.36 10.88
C SER A 703 4.86 -4.50 11.64
N SER A 704 6.16 -4.81 11.52
CA SER A 704 7.25 -4.01 12.10
C SER A 704 7.41 -2.64 11.43
N ALA A 705 7.19 -2.59 10.11
CA ALA A 705 7.16 -1.32 9.38
C ALA A 705 5.98 -0.44 9.82
N ILE A 706 4.78 -1.01 10.01
CA ILE A 706 3.60 -0.28 10.52
C ILE A 706 3.86 0.26 11.93
N SER A 707 4.46 -0.53 12.83
CA SER A 707 4.74 -0.05 14.19
C SER A 707 5.70 1.15 14.18
N LYS A 708 6.74 1.11 13.34
CA LYS A 708 7.67 2.24 13.15
C LYS A 708 6.97 3.48 12.59
N ALA A 709 6.13 3.30 11.57
CA ALA A 709 5.37 4.41 10.98
C ALA A 709 4.40 5.04 11.99
N ARG A 710 3.74 4.24 12.84
CA ARG A 710 2.88 4.75 13.92
C ARG A 710 3.65 5.53 14.98
N ASP A 711 4.87 5.08 15.32
CA ASP A 711 5.75 5.78 16.25
C ASP A 711 6.14 7.17 15.71
N GLU A 712 6.48 7.24 14.41
CA GLU A 712 6.80 8.50 13.73
C GLU A 712 5.57 9.43 13.63
N PHE A 713 4.42 8.88 13.27
CA PHE A 713 3.16 9.62 13.21
C PHE A 713 2.77 10.21 14.57
N SER A 714 2.84 9.39 15.63
CA SER A 714 2.54 9.84 17.00
C SER A 714 3.48 10.96 17.44
N ALA A 715 4.77 10.85 17.12
CA ALA A 715 5.76 11.90 17.38
C ALA A 715 5.45 13.20 16.61
N SER A 716 5.02 13.11 15.36
CA SER A 716 4.68 14.27 14.52
C SER A 716 3.44 15.05 15.00
N ILE A 717 2.46 14.34 15.57
CA ILE A 717 1.21 14.93 16.09
C ILE A 717 1.40 15.54 17.48
N GLY A 718 2.51 15.24 18.14
CA GLY A 718 2.78 15.64 19.52
C GLY A 718 1.99 14.81 20.53
N ALA A 719 1.49 13.64 20.13
CA ALA A 719 0.90 12.68 21.07
C ALA A 719 2.03 12.03 21.87
N PRO A 720 2.06 12.16 23.22
CA PRO A 720 3.10 11.52 24.02
C PRO A 720 3.04 10.00 23.84
N ARG A 721 4.20 9.35 23.71
CA ARG A 721 4.33 7.89 23.56
C ARG A 721 3.40 7.18 24.53
N ILE A 722 2.54 6.31 24.00
CA ILE A 722 1.76 5.39 24.83
C ILE A 722 2.78 4.46 25.50
N PRO A 723 2.91 4.47 26.84
CA PRO A 723 3.69 3.42 27.50
C PRO A 723 2.98 2.09 27.28
N ASN A 724 3.74 1.03 26.96
CA ASN A 724 3.24 -0.34 26.80
C ASN A 724 2.69 -0.88 28.13
N VAL A 725 1.51 -0.42 28.53
CA VAL A 725 0.78 -0.87 29.72
C VAL A 725 -0.35 -1.74 29.22
N THR A 726 -0.38 -2.98 29.68
CA THR A 726 -1.41 -3.96 29.34
C THR A 726 -2.37 -4.15 30.51
N TRP A 727 -3.50 -4.82 30.28
CA TRP A 727 -4.43 -5.19 31.35
C TRP A 727 -3.78 -6.00 32.47
N ASP A 728 -2.76 -6.80 32.13
CA ASP A 728 -2.03 -7.63 33.08
C ASP A 728 -1.14 -6.80 34.03
N ASP A 729 -0.82 -5.55 33.66
CA ASP A 729 -0.01 -4.66 34.50
C ASP A 729 -0.86 -3.91 35.54
N ILE A 730 -2.18 -4.14 35.57
CA ILE A 730 -3.13 -3.48 36.49
C ILE A 730 -3.88 -4.56 37.28
N GLY A 731 -3.63 -4.62 38.59
CA GLY A 731 -4.30 -5.55 39.50
C GLY A 731 -5.48 -4.94 40.27
N GLY A 732 -6.47 -5.77 40.64
CA GLY A 732 -7.50 -5.42 41.63
C GLY A 732 -8.71 -4.63 41.12
N ILE A 733 -8.95 -4.54 39.81
CA ILE A 733 -9.96 -3.67 39.19
C ILE A 733 -10.89 -4.39 38.19
N ASP A 734 -11.30 -5.62 38.50
CA ASP A 734 -12.06 -6.48 37.58
C ASP A 734 -13.43 -5.92 37.19
N PHE A 735 -14.12 -5.26 38.15
CA PHE A 735 -15.44 -4.67 37.90
C PHE A 735 -15.36 -3.51 36.89
N VAL A 736 -14.40 -2.59 37.06
CA VAL A 736 -14.22 -1.44 36.17
C VAL A 736 -13.77 -1.92 34.79
N LYS A 737 -12.97 -2.98 34.72
CA LYS A 737 -12.57 -3.60 33.45
C LYS A 737 -13.79 -4.08 32.65
N GLY A 738 -14.76 -4.73 33.29
CA GLY A 738 -16.01 -5.15 32.63
C GLY A 738 -16.78 -3.98 32.01
N GLU A 739 -17.03 -2.92 32.79
CA GLU A 739 -17.76 -1.73 32.32
C GLU A 739 -17.04 -1.00 31.18
N VAL A 740 -15.70 -0.94 31.23
CA VAL A 740 -14.88 -0.32 30.18
C VAL A 740 -14.93 -1.15 28.90
N MET A 741 -14.85 -2.48 29.00
CA MET A 741 -14.98 -3.38 27.84
C MET A 741 -16.35 -3.19 27.18
N ASP A 742 -17.43 -3.18 27.95
CA ASP A 742 -18.78 -2.98 27.40
C ASP A 742 -18.95 -1.60 26.73
N THR A 743 -18.29 -0.57 27.28
CA THR A 743 -18.43 0.81 26.79
C THR A 743 -17.59 1.11 25.55
N ILE A 744 -16.39 0.51 25.43
CA ILE A 744 -15.44 0.81 24.35
C ILE A 744 -15.34 -0.33 23.33
N ASP A 745 -15.28 -1.59 23.76
CA ASP A 745 -15.07 -2.76 22.89
C ASP A 745 -16.32 -3.05 22.04
N MET A 746 -17.51 -3.03 22.67
CA MET A 746 -18.76 -3.37 21.99
C MET A 746 -19.08 -2.42 20.81
N PRO A 747 -18.95 -1.09 20.94
CA PRO A 747 -19.16 -0.17 19.82
C PRO A 747 -18.09 -0.27 18.73
N LEU A 748 -16.86 -0.67 19.08
CA LEU A 748 -15.76 -0.84 18.12
C LEU A 748 -15.92 -2.13 17.30
N LYS A 749 -16.30 -3.24 17.94
CA LYS A 749 -16.47 -4.55 17.27
C LYS A 749 -17.75 -4.66 16.47
N HIS A 750 -18.84 -4.06 16.94
CA HIS A 750 -20.16 -4.20 16.32
C HIS A 750 -20.81 -2.83 16.05
N PRO A 751 -20.22 -1.99 15.18
CA PRO A 751 -20.76 -0.65 14.88
C PRO A 751 -22.20 -0.70 14.34
N GLU A 752 -22.55 -1.77 13.61
CA GLU A 752 -23.87 -1.99 13.01
C GLU A 752 -25.01 -2.02 14.06
N LEU A 753 -24.76 -2.63 15.22
CA LEU A 753 -25.76 -2.75 16.30
C LEU A 753 -26.12 -1.40 16.94
N PHE A 754 -25.22 -0.41 16.84
CA PHE A 754 -25.41 0.91 17.42
C PHE A 754 -25.92 1.94 16.39
N THR A 755 -26.10 1.55 15.13
CA THR A 755 -26.60 2.44 14.07
C THR A 755 -28.13 2.63 14.14
N SER A 756 -28.85 1.72 14.84
CA SER A 756 -30.32 1.68 14.93
C SER A 756 -30.97 2.55 16.02
N GLY A 757 -30.32 3.63 16.46
CA GLY A 757 -30.96 4.70 17.25
C GLY A 757 -30.69 4.71 18.76
N MET A 758 -29.77 3.89 19.28
CA MET A 758 -29.24 4.10 20.63
C MET A 758 -28.14 5.17 20.59
N LYS A 759 -28.28 6.24 21.38
CA LYS A 759 -27.19 7.20 21.58
C LYS A 759 -25.97 6.44 22.12
N LYS A 760 -24.86 6.48 21.37
CA LYS A 760 -23.58 5.91 21.81
C LYS A 760 -23.17 6.62 23.10
N ARG A 761 -22.67 5.86 24.07
CA ARG A 761 -22.18 6.41 25.34
C ARG A 761 -20.84 7.09 25.08
N SER A 762 -20.78 8.41 25.24
CA SER A 762 -19.70 9.23 24.67
C SER A 762 -18.48 9.38 25.59
N GLY A 763 -18.64 9.19 26.91
CA GLY A 763 -17.57 9.48 27.85
C GLY A 763 -17.61 8.72 29.17
N ILE A 764 -16.41 8.45 29.69
CA ILE A 764 -16.14 7.80 30.98
C ILE A 764 -15.42 8.80 31.89
N LEU A 765 -15.84 8.95 33.14
CA LEU A 765 -15.15 9.75 34.15
C LEU A 765 -14.61 8.85 35.27
N PHE A 766 -13.29 8.81 35.40
CA PHE A 766 -12.57 8.19 36.49
C PHE A 766 -12.46 9.15 37.67
N TYR A 767 -12.89 8.72 38.85
CA TYR A 767 -12.75 9.49 40.09
C TYR A 767 -12.29 8.61 41.25
N GLY A 768 -11.55 9.21 42.18
CA GLY A 768 -11.04 8.51 43.37
C GLY A 768 -9.80 9.19 43.97
N PRO A 769 -9.24 8.66 45.06
CA PRO A 769 -8.05 9.24 45.69
C PRO A 769 -6.83 9.22 44.75
N PRO A 770 -5.86 10.13 44.94
CA PRO A 770 -4.61 10.13 44.18
C PRO A 770 -3.85 8.80 44.40
N GLY A 771 -3.05 8.38 43.42
CA GLY A 771 -2.24 7.15 43.53
C GLY A 771 -2.98 5.83 43.27
N THR A 772 -4.23 5.86 42.80
CA THR A 772 -5.04 4.66 42.45
C THR A 772 -4.90 4.19 41.00
N GLY A 773 -4.00 4.80 40.22
CA GLY A 773 -3.74 4.36 38.85
C GLY A 773 -4.72 4.82 37.78
N LYS A 774 -5.48 5.91 38.00
CA LYS A 774 -6.40 6.50 36.99
C LYS A 774 -5.74 6.73 35.62
N THR A 775 -4.56 7.36 35.62
CA THR A 775 -3.76 7.60 34.41
C THR A 775 -3.25 6.29 33.79
N LEU A 776 -2.89 5.28 34.62
CA LEU A 776 -2.45 3.97 34.13
C LEU A 776 -3.60 3.20 33.46
N MET A 777 -4.81 3.27 34.03
CA MET A 777 -6.02 2.67 33.48
C MET A 777 -6.34 3.19 32.08
N ALA A 778 -6.32 4.52 31.90
CA ALA A 778 -6.57 5.13 30.59
C ALA A 778 -5.53 4.70 29.54
N LYS A 779 -4.26 4.55 29.94
CA LYS A 779 -3.17 4.06 29.08
C LYS A 779 -3.34 2.59 28.71
N ALA A 780 -3.75 1.75 29.65
CA ALA A 780 -4.01 0.33 29.40
C ALA A 780 -5.19 0.12 28.44
N ILE A 781 -6.24 0.93 28.57
CA ILE A 781 -7.38 0.96 27.65
C ILE A 781 -6.89 1.26 26.23
N ALA A 782 -6.15 2.35 26.04
CA ALA A 782 -5.68 2.75 24.72
C ALA A 782 -4.77 1.69 24.08
N THR A 783 -3.85 1.12 24.86
CA THR A 783 -2.92 0.08 24.39
C THR A 783 -3.66 -1.20 24.00
N SER A 784 -4.61 -1.65 24.82
CA SER A 784 -5.32 -2.92 24.62
C SER A 784 -6.26 -2.88 23.42
N PHE A 785 -6.87 -1.73 23.16
CA PHE A 785 -7.72 -1.52 21.98
C PHE A 785 -6.96 -0.97 20.77
N SER A 786 -5.63 -0.79 20.86
CA SER A 786 -4.78 -0.23 19.80
C SER A 786 -5.24 1.15 19.29
N LEU A 787 -5.91 1.92 20.14
CA LEU A 787 -6.49 3.24 19.82
C LEU A 787 -5.43 4.34 19.91
N ASN A 788 -5.59 5.38 19.10
CA ASN A 788 -4.74 6.57 19.22
C ASN A 788 -5.05 7.29 20.54
N PHE A 789 -4.04 7.64 21.35
CA PHE A 789 -4.21 8.20 22.68
C PHE A 789 -3.78 9.66 22.74
N PHE A 790 -4.71 10.56 23.06
CA PHE A 790 -4.43 11.97 23.30
C PHE A 790 -4.50 12.26 24.79
N SER A 791 -3.35 12.37 25.44
CA SER A 791 -3.28 12.84 26.83
C SER A 791 -3.27 14.37 26.84
N VAL A 792 -4.24 14.96 27.53
CA VAL A 792 -4.31 16.41 27.76
C VAL A 792 -4.38 16.62 29.26
N LYS A 793 -3.41 17.34 29.82
CA LYS A 793 -3.47 17.73 31.23
C LYS A 793 -4.27 19.01 31.37
N GLY A 794 -5.10 19.11 32.40
CA GLY A 794 -5.94 20.28 32.62
C GLY A 794 -5.18 21.62 32.55
N PRO A 795 -4.01 21.78 33.21
CA PRO A 795 -3.20 22.99 33.11
C PRO A 795 -2.71 23.33 31.69
N GLU A 796 -2.54 22.36 30.79
CA GLU A 796 -2.06 22.61 29.41
C GLU A 796 -3.13 23.29 28.53
N LEU A 797 -4.39 23.26 28.95
CA LEU A 797 -5.49 23.95 28.27
C LEU A 797 -5.62 25.42 28.72
N LEU A 798 -4.93 25.82 29.78
CA LEU A 798 -5.03 27.14 30.39
C LEU A 798 -3.91 28.06 29.89
N ASN A 799 -4.18 28.84 28.84
CA ASN A 799 -3.33 29.98 28.47
C ASN A 799 -3.90 31.29 29.03
N MET A 800 -3.03 32.20 29.48
CA MET A 800 -3.40 33.52 30.02
C MET A 800 -3.97 34.48 28.95
N TYR A 801 -3.82 34.16 27.66
CA TYR A 801 -4.27 34.99 26.55
C TYR A 801 -5.74 34.73 26.19
N ILE A 802 -6.52 35.81 26.08
CA ILE A 802 -7.97 35.78 25.84
C ILE A 802 -8.28 35.10 24.49
N GLY A 803 -9.07 34.02 24.51
CA GLY A 803 -9.58 33.31 23.33
C GLY A 803 -8.69 32.19 22.80
N GLU A 804 -7.42 32.13 23.20
CA GLU A 804 -6.48 31.08 22.76
C GLU A 804 -6.82 29.73 23.38
N SER A 805 -7.22 29.71 24.65
CA SER A 805 -7.61 28.49 25.38
C SER A 805 -8.85 27.81 24.77
N GLU A 806 -9.84 28.57 24.29
CA GLU A 806 -11.04 28.03 23.61
C GLU A 806 -10.68 27.39 22.26
N ALA A 807 -9.84 28.08 21.47
CA ALA A 807 -9.34 27.55 20.21
C ALA A 807 -8.50 26.29 20.44
N ASN A 808 -7.75 26.21 21.55
CA ASN A 808 -6.97 25.03 21.90
C ASN A 808 -7.87 23.80 22.15
N VAL A 809 -8.96 23.96 22.89
CA VAL A 809 -9.97 22.89 23.08
C VAL A 809 -10.52 22.42 21.74
N ARG A 810 -10.93 23.34 20.85
CA ARG A 810 -11.40 22.98 19.49
C ARG A 810 -10.36 22.19 18.71
N ARG A 811 -9.09 22.63 18.75
CA ARG A 811 -7.98 21.96 18.05
C ARG A 811 -7.75 20.56 18.59
N VAL A 812 -7.82 20.35 19.90
CA VAL A 812 -7.68 19.00 20.51
C VAL A 812 -8.76 18.06 19.97
N PHE A 813 -10.03 18.47 20.02
CA PHE A 813 -11.13 17.65 19.52
C PHE A 813 -11.08 17.47 17.99
N GLN A 814 -10.62 18.47 17.24
CA GLN A 814 -10.40 18.35 15.80
C GLN A 814 -9.29 17.34 15.47
N LYS A 815 -8.13 17.43 16.14
CA LYS A 815 -7.05 16.44 16.00
C LYS A 815 -7.51 15.03 16.34
N ALA A 816 -8.32 14.89 17.39
CA ALA A 816 -8.91 13.60 17.75
C ALA A 816 -9.86 13.08 16.66
N ARG A 817 -10.73 13.94 16.11
CA ARG A 817 -11.60 13.57 14.97
C ARG A 817 -10.81 13.13 13.74
N GLU A 818 -9.63 13.70 13.49
CA GLU A 818 -8.75 13.32 12.39
C GLU A 818 -8.04 11.98 12.62
N ALA A 819 -7.72 11.67 13.88
CA ALA A 819 -7.00 10.45 14.27
C ALA A 819 -7.90 9.28 14.68
N LYS A 820 -9.15 9.24 14.18
CA LYS A 820 -10.09 8.14 14.45
C LYS A 820 -9.55 6.77 14.01
N PRO A 821 -9.71 5.69 14.81
CA PRO A 821 -10.34 5.66 16.12
C PRO A 821 -9.38 6.08 17.25
N CYS A 822 -9.83 6.91 18.19
CA CYS A 822 -8.98 7.46 19.24
C CYS A 822 -9.69 7.66 20.58
N VAL A 823 -8.87 7.80 21.63
CA VAL A 823 -9.28 8.12 23.00
C VAL A 823 -8.63 9.46 23.40
N ILE A 824 -9.46 10.41 23.83
CA ILE A 824 -9.01 11.65 24.46
C ILE A 824 -9.03 11.44 25.97
N PHE A 825 -7.89 11.56 26.63
CA PHE A 825 -7.74 11.48 28.07
C PHE A 825 -7.48 12.86 28.67
N PHE A 826 -8.46 13.37 29.41
CA PHE A 826 -8.34 14.59 30.20
C PHE A 826 -7.91 14.24 31.63
N ASP A 827 -6.65 14.51 31.97
CA ASP A 827 -6.16 14.38 33.35
C ASP A 827 -6.39 15.68 34.13
N GLU A 828 -6.73 15.57 35.41
CA GLU A 828 -7.04 16.72 36.29
C GLU A 828 -8.12 17.65 35.70
N ILE A 829 -9.22 17.08 35.17
CA ILE A 829 -10.29 17.85 34.54
C ILE A 829 -10.96 18.87 35.49
N ASP A 830 -10.87 18.65 36.80
CA ASP A 830 -11.29 19.58 37.84
C ASP A 830 -10.54 20.93 37.82
N SER A 831 -9.33 20.97 37.27
CA SER A 831 -8.58 22.23 37.10
C SER A 831 -9.11 23.12 35.98
N VAL A 832 -9.80 22.54 34.98
CA VAL A 832 -10.33 23.27 33.81
C VAL A 832 -11.83 23.52 33.94
N ALA A 833 -12.54 22.66 34.66
CA ALA A 833 -13.99 22.74 34.83
C ALA A 833 -14.44 22.76 36.31
N PRO A 834 -14.02 23.78 37.10
CA PRO A 834 -14.53 23.96 38.44
C PRO A 834 -16.02 24.32 38.45
N LYS A 835 -16.71 24.09 39.58
CA LYS A 835 -18.10 24.53 39.79
C LYS A 835 -18.27 26.01 39.50
N ARG A 836 -19.22 26.33 38.62
CA ARG A 836 -19.57 27.69 38.21
C ARG A 836 -19.89 28.55 39.43
N GLY A 837 -19.26 29.72 39.53
CA GLY A 837 -19.48 30.70 40.60
C GLY A 837 -18.68 30.49 41.89
N ASN A 838 -17.80 29.47 41.98
CA ASN A 838 -17.04 29.17 43.20
C ASN A 838 -15.69 29.92 43.30
N GLN A 839 -15.25 30.62 42.24
CA GLN A 839 -14.07 31.50 42.25
C GLN A 839 -14.36 32.81 41.50
N GLY A 840 -14.03 33.95 42.13
CA GLY A 840 -14.18 35.29 41.57
C GLY A 840 -13.11 35.62 40.53
N ASP A 841 -13.04 34.83 39.46
CA ASP A 841 -11.99 34.96 38.46
C ASP A 841 -12.27 36.06 37.43
N SER A 842 -11.30 36.96 37.33
CA SER A 842 -11.22 38.09 36.43
C SER A 842 -11.42 37.68 34.95
N GLY A 843 -12.66 37.77 34.45
CA GLY A 843 -12.95 37.78 33.00
C GLY A 843 -13.78 36.62 32.43
N GLY A 844 -14.26 35.67 33.24
CA GLY A 844 -15.13 34.59 32.77
C GLY A 844 -14.48 33.63 31.75
N VAL A 845 -13.14 33.59 31.72
CA VAL A 845 -12.36 32.74 30.80
C VAL A 845 -12.64 31.25 31.06
N MET A 846 -12.68 30.85 32.34
CA MET A 846 -12.99 29.47 32.73
C MET A 846 -14.38 29.04 32.28
N ASP A 847 -15.41 29.88 32.49
CA ASP A 847 -16.78 29.59 32.06
C ASP A 847 -16.91 29.40 30.53
N ARG A 848 -16.13 30.15 29.75
CA ARG A 848 -16.08 30.01 28.28
C ARG A 848 -15.41 28.71 27.86
N ILE A 849 -14.29 28.33 28.50
CA ILE A 849 -13.60 27.06 28.24
C ILE A 849 -14.52 25.88 28.58
N VAL A 850 -15.19 25.90 29.73
CA VAL A 850 -16.17 24.89 30.12
C VAL A 850 -17.29 24.82 29.09
N SER A 851 -17.85 25.96 28.69
CA SER A 851 -18.92 26.00 27.68
C SER A 851 -18.48 25.43 26.32
N GLN A 852 -17.24 25.69 25.90
CA GLN A 852 -16.69 25.11 24.68
C GLN A 852 -16.46 23.59 24.80
N LEU A 853 -15.93 23.13 25.94
CA LEU A 853 -15.75 21.70 26.20
C LEU A 853 -17.11 20.96 26.17
N LEU A 854 -18.15 21.55 26.77
CA LEU A 854 -19.52 21.02 26.70
C LEU A 854 -20.04 20.96 25.26
N ALA A 855 -19.81 22.00 24.46
CA ALA A 855 -20.22 22.04 23.06
C ALA A 855 -19.53 20.96 22.21
N GLU A 856 -18.24 20.71 22.43
CA GLU A 856 -17.51 19.64 21.75
C GLU A 856 -18.01 18.25 22.18
N LEU A 857 -18.23 18.02 23.48
CA LEU A 857 -18.78 16.75 23.99
C LEU A 857 -20.18 16.46 23.44
N ASP A 858 -21.06 17.47 23.39
CA ASP A 858 -22.40 17.34 22.85
C ASP A 858 -22.35 17.06 21.32
N GLY A 859 -21.46 17.74 20.59
CA GLY A 859 -21.26 17.56 19.15
C GLY A 859 -20.70 16.19 18.76
N MET A 860 -20.02 15.49 19.68
CA MET A 860 -19.53 14.13 19.45
C MET A 860 -20.65 13.08 19.41
N SER A 861 -21.75 13.32 20.14
CA SER A 861 -22.86 12.35 20.25
C SER A 861 -23.65 12.13 18.94
N THR A 862 -23.54 13.05 17.98
CA THR A 862 -24.29 13.04 16.71
C THR A 862 -23.47 12.59 15.49
N ASP A 863 -22.18 12.94 15.41
CA ASP A 863 -21.35 12.71 14.20
C ASP A 863 -20.00 12.00 14.48
N ALA A 864 -19.63 11.75 15.74
CA ALA A 864 -18.30 11.22 16.08
C ALA A 864 -18.26 9.69 16.20
N ASP A 865 -18.41 9.00 15.07
CA ASP A 865 -18.02 7.59 15.00
C ASP A 865 -16.53 7.44 15.37
N GLY A 866 -16.24 6.70 16.45
CA GLY A 866 -14.88 6.25 16.81
C GLY A 866 -14.01 7.17 17.69
N VAL A 867 -14.56 8.21 18.34
CA VAL A 867 -13.81 9.01 19.33
C VAL A 867 -14.42 8.84 20.72
N PHE A 868 -13.61 8.44 21.69
CA PHE A 868 -14.03 8.24 23.08
C PHE A 868 -13.35 9.27 23.99
N VAL A 869 -14.08 9.79 24.98
CA VAL A 869 -13.54 10.72 25.97
C VAL A 869 -13.43 10.04 27.34
N ILE A 870 -12.25 10.12 27.94
CA ILE A 870 -12.00 9.65 29.30
C ILE A 870 -11.53 10.84 30.12
N GLY A 871 -12.26 11.19 31.17
CA GLY A 871 -11.82 12.16 32.17
C GLY A 871 -11.24 11.47 33.40
N ALA A 872 -10.27 12.08 34.05
CA ALA A 872 -9.82 11.70 35.38
C ALA A 872 -9.84 12.90 36.32
N THR A 873 -10.36 12.70 37.54
CA THR A 873 -10.33 13.70 38.60
C THR A 873 -10.01 13.08 39.96
N ASN A 874 -9.29 13.83 40.80
CA ASN A 874 -9.10 13.48 42.20
C ASN A 874 -10.19 14.13 43.09
N ARG A 875 -10.89 15.15 42.60
CA ARG A 875 -11.84 15.97 43.37
C ARG A 875 -13.16 16.12 42.59
N PRO A 876 -14.00 15.08 42.54
CA PRO A 876 -15.26 15.13 41.79
C PRO A 876 -16.26 16.13 42.40
N ASP A 877 -16.10 16.50 43.67
CA ASP A 877 -16.90 17.50 44.39
C ASP A 877 -16.71 18.93 43.85
N LEU A 878 -15.55 19.23 43.26
CA LEU A 878 -15.21 20.53 42.66
C LEU A 878 -15.63 20.65 41.19
N LEU A 879 -16.04 19.54 40.55
CA LEU A 879 -16.39 19.49 39.13
C LEU A 879 -17.78 20.10 38.85
N ASP A 880 -17.94 20.77 37.69
CA ASP A 880 -19.24 21.23 37.21
C ASP A 880 -20.21 20.06 36.94
N GLU A 881 -21.37 20.07 37.60
CA GLU A 881 -22.44 19.07 37.41
C GLU A 881 -22.96 19.01 35.97
N ALA A 882 -22.77 20.06 35.18
CA ALA A 882 -23.10 20.05 33.76
C ALA A 882 -22.35 18.94 32.99
N LEU A 883 -21.12 18.59 33.39
CA LEU A 883 -20.33 17.55 32.74
C LEU A 883 -20.87 16.13 32.97
N LEU A 884 -21.60 15.95 34.08
CA LEU A 884 -22.15 14.66 34.52
C LEU A 884 -23.52 14.35 33.91
N ARG A 885 -24.04 15.24 33.06
CA ARG A 885 -25.34 15.05 32.42
C ARG A 885 -25.25 13.96 31.34
N PRO A 886 -26.31 13.15 31.16
CA PRO A 886 -26.36 12.15 30.09
C PRO A 886 -26.12 12.76 28.70
N GLY A 887 -25.28 12.12 27.89
CA GLY A 887 -24.75 12.56 26.61
C GLY A 887 -23.28 13.01 26.65
N ARG A 888 -22.70 13.18 27.85
CA ARG A 888 -21.33 13.68 28.09
C ARG A 888 -20.48 12.62 28.80
N PHE A 889 -20.26 12.75 30.10
CA PHE A 889 -19.70 11.68 30.93
C PHE A 889 -20.82 10.79 31.47
N ASP A 890 -21.22 9.82 30.67
CA ASP A 890 -22.33 8.91 30.96
C ASP A 890 -22.00 7.88 32.04
N LYS A 891 -20.72 7.51 32.16
CA LYS A 891 -20.26 6.47 33.07
C LYS A 891 -19.26 7.02 34.07
N LEU A 892 -19.65 7.01 35.32
CA LEU A 892 -18.83 7.38 36.47
C LEU A 892 -18.24 6.10 37.06
N LEU A 893 -16.92 5.98 37.05
CA LEU A 893 -16.21 4.80 37.52
C LEU A 893 -15.30 5.18 38.69
N TYR A 894 -15.64 4.67 39.87
CA TYR A 894 -14.85 4.86 41.08
C TYR A 894 -13.62 3.94 41.09
N LEU A 895 -12.44 4.55 41.13
CA LEU A 895 -11.16 3.87 41.29
C LEU A 895 -10.70 4.05 42.74
N GLY A 896 -11.12 3.09 43.57
CA GLY A 896 -10.91 3.09 45.01
C GLY A 896 -9.59 2.44 45.45
N ILE A 897 -9.35 2.56 46.75
CA ILE A 897 -8.30 1.84 47.47
C ILE A 897 -8.72 0.37 47.60
N PRO A 898 -7.79 -0.60 47.52
CA PRO A 898 -8.12 -2.02 47.66
C PRO A 898 -8.69 -2.31 49.06
N ASP A 899 -9.94 -2.77 49.08
CA ASP A 899 -10.76 -3.07 50.27
C ASP A 899 -10.59 -4.50 50.78
N THR A 900 -9.92 -5.37 50.01
CA THR A 900 -9.81 -6.80 50.23
C THR A 900 -8.37 -7.25 50.04
N ASP A 901 -7.95 -8.22 50.85
CA ASP A 901 -6.62 -8.85 50.75
C ASP A 901 -6.38 -9.41 49.33
N ASP A 902 -7.44 -9.94 48.70
CA ASP A 902 -7.39 -10.47 47.32
C ASP A 902 -7.06 -9.38 46.29
N LYS A 903 -7.64 -8.16 46.42
CA LYS A 903 -7.29 -7.04 45.53
C LYS A 903 -5.86 -6.56 45.77
N GLN A 904 -5.40 -6.51 47.01
CA GLN A 904 -4.01 -6.16 47.34
C GLN A 904 -3.03 -7.18 46.77
N LEU A 905 -3.34 -8.47 46.88
CA LEU A 905 -2.59 -9.56 46.29
C LEU A 905 -2.49 -9.40 44.76
N ASN A 906 -3.62 -9.16 44.08
CA ASN A 906 -3.63 -8.99 42.62
C ASN A 906 -2.76 -7.79 42.19
N ILE A 907 -2.75 -6.70 42.97
CA ILE A 907 -1.88 -5.54 42.74
C ILE A 907 -0.40 -5.93 42.91
N LEU A 908 -0.06 -6.65 43.98
CA LEU A 908 1.31 -7.12 44.24
C LEU A 908 1.80 -8.07 43.15
N GLU A 909 0.96 -8.99 42.68
CA GLU A 909 1.29 -9.90 41.57
C GLU A 909 1.57 -9.14 40.28
N ALA A 910 0.72 -8.17 39.93
CA ALA A 910 0.91 -7.34 38.74
C ALA A 910 2.23 -6.55 38.81
N LEU A 911 2.53 -5.92 39.96
CA LEU A 911 3.73 -5.12 40.17
C LEU A 911 5.02 -5.97 40.18
N THR A 912 4.96 -7.18 40.72
CA THR A 912 6.12 -8.08 40.84
C THR A 912 6.32 -8.98 39.63
N ARG A 913 5.44 -8.94 38.61
CA ARG A 913 5.55 -9.75 37.39
C ARG A 913 6.89 -9.66 36.67
N LYS A 914 7.52 -8.48 36.70
CA LYS A 914 8.84 -8.24 36.07
C LYS A 914 10.03 -8.56 36.99
N PHE A 915 9.77 -8.91 38.25
CA PHE A 915 10.81 -9.16 39.25
C PHE A 915 11.17 -10.65 39.28
N VAL A 916 12.43 -10.94 39.58
CA VAL A 916 12.85 -12.31 39.89
C VAL A 916 12.71 -12.50 41.40
N LEU A 917 11.64 -13.18 41.80
CA LEU A 917 11.34 -13.47 43.20
C LEU A 917 12.04 -14.77 43.65
N ASP A 918 12.45 -14.82 44.93
CA ASP A 918 12.91 -16.05 45.57
C ASP A 918 11.73 -17.03 45.78
N ARG A 919 12.00 -18.34 45.82
CA ARG A 919 10.96 -19.38 46.00
C ARG A 919 10.23 -19.26 47.33
N ASP A 920 10.89 -18.65 48.32
CA ASP A 920 10.35 -18.46 49.66
C ASP A 920 9.42 -17.23 49.78
N VAL A 921 9.28 -16.43 48.72
CA VAL A 921 8.42 -15.24 48.73
C VAL A 921 6.96 -15.64 48.52
N LYS A 922 6.13 -15.36 49.53
CA LYS A 922 4.67 -15.52 49.46
C LYS A 922 3.97 -14.17 49.49
N LEU A 923 3.48 -13.74 48.34
CA LEU A 923 2.76 -12.47 48.20
C LEU A 923 1.43 -12.45 48.99
N THR A 924 0.82 -13.61 49.21
CA THR A 924 -0.38 -13.77 50.06
C THR A 924 -0.15 -13.35 51.51
N GLU A 925 1.02 -13.68 52.07
CA GLU A 925 1.36 -13.30 53.44
C GLU A 925 1.70 -11.81 53.52
N LEU A 926 2.35 -11.26 52.49
CA LEU A 926 2.66 -9.84 52.39
C LEU A 926 1.39 -8.98 52.29
N ALA A 927 0.40 -9.39 51.47
CA ALA A 927 -0.87 -8.66 51.35
C ALA A 927 -1.56 -8.49 52.71
N LYS A 928 -1.64 -9.56 53.51
CA LYS A 928 -2.26 -9.53 54.85
C LYS A 928 -1.54 -8.62 55.86
N LEU A 929 -0.25 -8.37 55.66
CA LEU A 929 0.55 -7.48 56.51
C LEU A 929 0.35 -6.00 56.14
N CYS A 930 -0.03 -5.71 54.90
CA CYS A 930 -0.21 -4.34 54.42
C CYS A 930 -1.51 -3.72 54.95
N PRO A 931 -1.48 -2.46 55.42
CA PRO A 931 -2.69 -1.77 55.86
C PRO A 931 -3.60 -1.45 54.66
N PHE A 932 -4.92 -1.49 54.88
CA PHE A 932 -5.93 -1.11 53.87
C PHE A 932 -5.92 0.37 53.46
N ASN A 933 -5.01 1.18 54.03
CA ASN A 933 -4.83 2.57 53.63
C ASN A 933 -3.80 2.75 52.51
N TYR A 934 -3.15 1.67 52.06
CA TYR A 934 -2.19 1.70 50.96
C TYR A 934 -2.89 1.84 49.61
N THR A 935 -2.44 2.84 48.86
CA THR A 935 -2.83 3.06 47.46
C THR A 935 -1.98 2.22 46.51
N GLY A 936 -2.37 2.15 45.23
CA GLY A 936 -1.54 1.48 44.21
C GLY A 936 -0.13 2.09 44.08
N ALA A 937 0.00 3.40 44.31
CA ALA A 937 1.29 4.09 44.36
C ALA A 937 2.13 3.66 45.57
N ASP A 938 1.51 3.42 46.73
CA ASP A 938 2.18 2.91 47.92
C ASP A 938 2.68 1.48 47.70
N PHE A 939 1.87 0.61 47.08
CA PHE A 939 2.32 -0.74 46.69
C PHE A 939 3.45 -0.70 45.66
N TYR A 940 3.42 0.25 44.72
CA TYR A 940 4.52 0.46 43.78
C TYR A 940 5.80 0.88 44.51
N ALA A 941 5.70 1.82 45.45
CA ALA A 941 6.83 2.25 46.28
C ALA A 941 7.38 1.10 47.13
N LEU A 942 6.52 0.30 47.77
CA LEU A 942 6.89 -0.91 48.51
C LEU A 942 7.70 -1.89 47.65
N CYS A 943 7.22 -2.18 46.43
CA CYS A 943 7.89 -3.08 45.50
C CYS A 943 9.22 -2.50 44.99
N SER A 944 9.25 -1.21 44.69
CA SER A 944 10.45 -0.49 44.25
C SER A 944 11.52 -0.48 45.34
N ASP A 945 11.15 -0.19 46.58
CA ASP A 945 12.06 -0.18 47.72
C ASP A 945 12.57 -1.58 48.05
N ALA A 946 11.73 -2.61 47.95
CA ALA A 946 12.17 -4.01 48.06
C ALA A 946 13.22 -4.36 46.99
N MET A 947 13.02 -3.89 45.74
CA MET A 947 14.00 -4.09 44.66
C MET A 947 15.31 -3.33 44.92
N LEU A 948 15.24 -2.09 45.42
CA LEU A 948 16.42 -1.30 45.80
C LEU A 948 17.18 -1.94 46.97
N ASN A 949 16.48 -2.50 47.96
CA ASN A 949 17.07 -3.27 49.06
C ASN A 949 17.80 -4.52 48.53
N ALA A 950 17.19 -5.25 47.59
CA ALA A 950 17.81 -6.41 46.95
C ALA A 950 19.06 -6.03 46.12
N MET A 951 18.99 -4.93 45.37
CA MET A 951 20.14 -4.40 44.62
C MET A 951 21.28 -3.98 45.56
N SER A 952 20.97 -3.27 46.64
CA SER A 952 21.95 -2.84 47.64
C SER A 952 22.63 -4.03 48.32
N ARG A 953 21.86 -5.09 48.61
CA ARG A 953 22.38 -6.36 49.15
C ARG A 953 23.37 -7.01 48.18
N ILE A 954 23.05 -7.06 46.88
CA ILE A 954 23.93 -7.66 45.87
C ILE A 954 25.16 -6.82 45.60
N ALA A 955 25.02 -5.50 45.53
CA ALA A 955 26.16 -4.58 45.42
C ALA A 955 27.18 -4.83 46.54
N ARG A 956 26.71 -4.95 47.79
CA ARG A 956 27.56 -5.27 48.95
C ARG A 956 28.23 -6.65 48.84
N ILE A 957 27.52 -7.66 48.30
CA ILE A 957 28.09 -9.00 48.06
C ILE A 957 29.20 -8.91 47.01
N VAL A 958 28.96 -8.21 45.90
CA VAL A 958 29.93 -8.02 44.82
C VAL A 958 31.14 -7.23 45.31
N GLU A 959 30.96 -6.15 46.07
CA GLU A 959 32.07 -5.42 46.71
C GLU A 959 32.92 -6.34 47.58
N THR A 960 32.30 -7.20 48.38
CA THR A 960 33.03 -8.18 49.21
C THR A 960 33.80 -9.19 48.35
N LYS A 961 33.25 -9.63 47.21
CA LYS A 961 33.94 -10.51 46.25
C LYS A 961 35.12 -9.79 45.57
N VAL A 962 34.93 -8.54 45.18
CA VAL A 962 35.98 -7.69 44.58
C VAL A 962 37.11 -7.48 45.58
N SER A 963 36.81 -7.16 46.85
CA SER A 963 37.84 -7.03 47.89
C SER A 963 38.64 -8.32 48.08
N ARG A 964 37.97 -9.49 48.19
CA ARG A 964 38.66 -10.78 48.29
C ARG A 964 39.49 -11.12 47.05
N HIS A 965 39.01 -10.76 45.87
CA HIS A 965 39.74 -10.98 44.62
C HIS A 965 40.98 -10.10 44.56
N ASN A 966 40.87 -8.82 44.91
CA ASN A 966 42.00 -7.89 44.96
C ASN A 966 43.06 -8.33 45.97
N GLU A 967 42.65 -8.89 47.12
CA GLU A 967 43.56 -9.47 48.12
C GLU A 967 44.31 -10.71 47.62
N THR A 968 43.69 -11.53 46.76
CA THR A 968 44.28 -12.78 46.26
C THR A 968 45.14 -12.61 45.02
N THR A 969 44.82 -11.67 44.14
CA THR A 969 45.57 -11.41 42.90
C THR A 969 46.58 -10.26 43.03
N GLY A 970 46.46 -9.41 44.05
CA GLY A 970 47.31 -8.23 44.24
C GLY A 970 47.01 -7.07 43.28
N GLU A 971 45.96 -7.19 42.44
CA GLU A 971 45.49 -6.14 41.56
C GLU A 971 44.39 -5.30 42.23
N ASN A 972 44.36 -3.98 41.99
CA ASN A 972 43.33 -3.11 42.54
C ASN A 972 42.23 -2.87 41.49
N ILE A 973 41.31 -3.83 41.35
CA ILE A 973 40.24 -3.79 40.34
C ILE A 973 39.04 -3.01 40.89
N SER A 974 38.50 -2.08 40.08
CA SER A 974 37.27 -1.34 40.40
C SER A 974 36.01 -2.16 40.10
N THR A 975 34.92 -1.88 40.83
CA THR A 975 33.61 -2.53 40.64
C THR A 975 33.09 -2.44 39.20
N ARG A 976 33.34 -1.31 38.51
CA ARG A 976 32.98 -1.15 37.08
C ARG A 976 33.73 -2.14 36.18
N ARG A 977 35.04 -2.32 36.41
CA ARG A 977 35.87 -3.26 35.62
C ARG A 977 35.53 -4.72 35.93
N TRP A 978 35.04 -5.01 37.14
CA TRP A 978 34.51 -6.31 37.51
C TRP A 978 33.30 -6.69 36.63
N PHE A 979 32.31 -5.81 36.50
CA PHE A 979 31.11 -6.06 35.69
C PHE A 979 31.40 -6.22 34.19
N ASP A 980 32.40 -5.52 33.65
CA ASP A 980 32.72 -5.61 32.21
C ASP A 980 33.50 -6.87 31.81
N LYS A 981 34.35 -7.41 32.71
CA LYS A 981 35.34 -8.44 32.33
C LYS A 981 35.31 -9.74 33.13
N ILE A 982 34.83 -9.72 34.38
CA ILE A 982 35.00 -10.83 35.33
C ILE A 982 33.65 -11.35 35.85
N ALA A 983 32.63 -10.50 35.91
CA ALA A 983 31.34 -10.84 36.49
C ALA A 983 30.71 -12.08 35.86
N THR A 984 30.21 -12.96 36.73
CA THR A 984 29.44 -14.12 36.33
C THR A 984 27.95 -13.77 36.20
N LYS A 985 27.17 -14.63 35.53
CA LYS A 985 25.70 -14.42 35.40
C LYS A 985 24.99 -14.32 36.77
N ASP A 986 25.58 -14.84 37.83
CA ASP A 986 25.04 -14.75 39.19
C ASP A 986 25.30 -13.39 39.86
N ASP A 987 26.34 -12.67 39.45
CA ASP A 987 26.69 -11.35 40.01
C ASP A 987 25.78 -10.23 39.48
N THR A 988 25.08 -10.48 38.37
CA THR A 988 24.14 -9.55 37.72
C THR A 988 22.68 -9.88 38.02
N LYS A 989 22.40 -11.07 38.54
CA LYS A 989 21.03 -11.54 38.79
C LYS A 989 20.51 -11.02 40.13
N VAL A 990 19.59 -10.06 40.07
CA VAL A 990 18.92 -9.53 41.26
C VAL A 990 17.71 -10.39 41.63
N VAL A 991 17.79 -11.09 42.76
CA VAL A 991 16.68 -11.88 43.32
C VAL A 991 16.15 -11.20 44.59
N VAL A 992 14.87 -10.87 44.60
CA VAL A 992 14.20 -10.19 45.72
C VAL A 992 13.73 -11.22 46.74
N LYS A 993 14.06 -11.02 48.02
CA LYS A 993 13.67 -11.90 49.13
C LYS A 993 12.55 -11.29 49.97
N MET A 994 11.89 -12.12 50.77
CA MET A 994 10.82 -11.66 51.68
C MET A 994 11.32 -10.61 52.69
N GLU A 995 12.56 -10.75 53.18
CA GLU A 995 13.20 -9.77 54.06
C GLU A 995 13.30 -8.37 53.44
N ASP A 996 13.49 -8.30 52.12
CA ASP A 996 13.63 -7.03 51.40
C ASP A 996 12.27 -6.29 51.36
N PHE A 997 11.16 -7.03 51.25
CA PHE A 997 9.79 -6.49 51.33
C PHE A 997 9.41 -6.05 52.74
N LEU A 998 9.76 -6.83 53.78
CA LEU A 998 9.47 -6.48 55.16
C LEU A 998 10.20 -5.19 55.57
N LYS A 999 11.47 -5.05 55.19
CA LYS A 999 12.23 -3.80 55.40
C LYS A 999 11.60 -2.60 54.70
N ALA A 1000 11.13 -2.79 53.47
CA ALA A 1000 10.45 -1.73 52.73
C ALA A 1000 9.13 -1.33 53.41
N GLN A 1001 8.35 -2.31 53.90
CA GLN A 1001 7.09 -2.08 54.59
C GLN A 1001 7.27 -1.27 55.88
N GLU A 1002 8.29 -1.59 56.69
CA GLU A 1002 8.59 -0.85 57.93
C GLU A 1002 8.94 0.63 57.67
N GLN A 1003 9.52 0.93 56.51
CA GLN A 1003 9.92 2.28 56.12
C GLN A 1003 8.78 3.07 55.46
N LEU A 1004 7.76 2.39 54.92
CA LEU A 1004 6.72 3.01 54.10
C LEU A 1004 5.54 3.52 54.95
N SER A 1005 5.35 4.84 54.96
CA SER A 1005 4.14 5.47 55.51
C SER A 1005 2.99 5.48 54.49
N PRO A 1006 1.74 5.21 54.88
CA PRO A 1006 0.59 5.27 53.99
C PRO A 1006 0.35 6.69 53.47
N SER A 1007 0.08 6.85 52.17
CA SER A 1007 -0.15 8.16 51.55
C SER A 1007 -1.51 8.79 51.88
N VAL A 1008 -2.52 7.97 52.20
CA VAL A 1008 -3.90 8.44 52.46
C VAL A 1008 -4.26 8.23 53.93
N SER A 1009 -4.81 9.28 54.54
CA SER A 1009 -5.28 9.23 55.92
C SER A 1009 -6.68 8.59 56.02
N GLN A 1010 -7.03 8.05 57.19
CA GLN A 1010 -8.38 7.50 57.43
C GLN A 1010 -9.49 8.56 57.23
N ALA A 1011 -9.23 9.81 57.60
CA ALA A 1011 -10.18 10.90 57.43
C ALA A 1011 -10.47 11.22 55.95
N GLU A 1012 -9.46 11.12 55.08
CA GLU A 1012 -9.62 11.29 53.63
C GLU A 1012 -10.35 10.11 53.00
N LEU A 1013 -10.07 8.89 53.46
CA LEU A 1013 -10.82 7.69 53.06
C LEU A 1013 -12.32 7.84 53.34
N ASP A 1014 -12.69 8.27 54.55
CA ASP A 1014 -14.08 8.54 54.93
C ASP A 1014 -14.70 9.67 54.11
N HIS A 1015 -13.89 10.66 53.72
CA HIS A 1015 -14.33 11.71 52.79
C HIS A 1015 -14.66 11.14 51.41
N TYR A 1016 -13.78 10.33 50.81
CA TYR A 1016 -14.04 9.71 49.51
C TYR A 1016 -15.20 8.72 49.53
N GLN A 1017 -15.43 8.01 50.64
CA GLN A 1017 -16.60 7.13 50.80
C GLN A 1017 -17.91 7.92 50.83
N ARG A 1018 -17.94 9.07 51.55
CA ARG A 1018 -19.11 9.97 51.53
C ARG A 1018 -19.36 10.57 50.14
N VAL A 1019 -18.30 11.01 49.48
CA VAL A 1019 -18.36 11.51 48.11
C VAL A 1019 -18.90 10.44 47.17
N ARG A 1020 -18.42 9.19 47.29
CA ARG A 1020 -18.92 8.05 46.52
C ARG A 1020 -20.41 7.81 46.75
N ALA A 1021 -20.87 7.82 48.00
CA ALA A 1021 -22.29 7.65 48.32
C ALA A 1021 -23.16 8.73 47.66
N ASN A 1022 -22.70 9.99 47.64
CA ASN A 1022 -23.42 11.08 47.00
C ASN A 1022 -23.52 10.93 45.47
N PHE A 1023 -22.51 10.35 44.81
CA PHE A 1023 -22.50 10.15 43.36
C PHE A 1023 -23.17 8.86 42.90
N GLU A 1024 -23.12 7.79 43.70
CA GLU A 1024 -23.78 6.51 43.42
C GLU A 1024 -25.26 6.47 43.86
N GLY A 1025 -25.71 7.47 44.64
CA GLY A 1025 -27.12 7.65 44.99
C GLY A 1025 -27.69 6.56 45.90
N VAL A 1026 -26.91 6.10 46.88
CA VAL A 1026 -27.37 5.16 47.93
C VAL A 1026 -27.91 5.90 49.15
#